data_AF-A0A2A2JST6-F1
#
_entry.id   AF-A0A2A2JST6-F1
#
_cell.length_a   1.000
_cell.length_b   1.000
_cell.length_c   1.000
_cell.angle_alpha   90.00
_cell.angle_beta   90.00
_cell.angle_gamma   90.00
#
_symmetry.space_group_name_H-M   'P 1'
#
loop_
_entity.id
_entity.type
_entity.pdbx_description
1 polymer ?
#
loop_
_entity_poly.entity_id
_entity_poly.type
_entity_poly.pdbx_seq_one_letter_code
_entity_poly.pdbx_strand_id
1 'polypeptide(L)'
;MSSVRRKALLKVIILGDSGVGKTSLMNVYVNKKFSNQYKATIGADFLTKEVHIDDRTVTLQIWDTAGQERFQSLGVAFYRGADCCVLAFDVTNPISFKSLDSWRDEFLIQASPRDPEHFPFVLLGNKVDLEQNRAVSAKRAQSWCQTKNNIPYYEVSAKEALNVEAAFQAIARDALARESQDTSDFSDFAPPSVRLTSNAQSSERTPSIHPSTHQLRHPFTRGLSIFNPLLVTSLPIELFVDFTNTKFSNHSEPRMTSGGPPEGILLADYPKVPLAEELITKLVEDTHDYAHANGLVMRTREANTSSDVCQTCPIALLPSPFPRKIFQQAVQVQDVSLAQETTLAIQRSDYMCHKDPFTNEYCLRQIEVNNIASSMGAHAERATRLHRRTFAQLGYDKEFIDKALPEDNQPIALIAEALFLAWKSFDNKDAVVLVVIEDENMNQIDQRHVEFKLEELGVPVDQIVRKTLTQCYECLTLSPERHLLYSGSRIAIVYFRSGYGPQHYHSDREWEARKRMELSDAIKTPWIGLQVANTKKTQQVLAEDGVVERYIGDPRQAASIRATFAGLWSIEGNDPITRKMVQGAISHPSQFVLKPQLEGGGGNFYSESMVNKLQILKPEERAAFILMERIHPMRVENYLLRANQEPVLLKCVSELGIYGYAFGKRGEALLKTGGHLLRTKGETVDEGGVAVGAAVIDSPYLFEML
;
A
#
# COMPACT_ATOMS: atom_id res chain seq x y z
N MET A 1 18.81 15.51 32.02
CA MET A 1 17.64 14.62 31.79
C MET A 1 17.65 14.21 30.33
N SER A 2 17.73 12.90 30.09
CA SER A 2 18.04 12.26 28.80
C SER A 2 16.97 12.48 27.74
N SER A 3 17.36 12.95 26.56
CA SER A 3 16.46 12.99 25.40
C SER A 3 16.09 11.58 24.98
N VAL A 4 14.79 11.31 24.86
CA VAL A 4 14.28 10.07 24.26
C VAL A 4 14.62 10.12 22.77
N ARG A 5 15.79 9.53 22.43
CA ARG A 5 16.23 9.16 21.09
C ARG A 5 15.22 8.13 20.54
N ARG A 6 14.78 8.28 19.29
CA ARG A 6 13.95 7.25 18.62
C ARG A 6 14.67 5.91 18.68
N LYS A 7 13.97 4.84 19.02
CA LYS A 7 14.49 3.46 18.93
C LYS A 7 14.66 3.13 17.45
N ALA A 8 15.88 2.87 16.98
CA ALA A 8 16.11 2.38 15.63
C ALA A 8 15.64 0.92 15.55
N LEU A 9 14.83 0.57 14.54
CA LEU A 9 14.38 -0.79 14.30
C LEU A 9 15.31 -1.42 13.25
N LEU A 10 16.00 -2.50 13.59
CA LEU A 10 16.91 -3.20 12.69
C LEU A 10 16.38 -4.60 12.38
N LYS A 11 16.19 -4.91 11.10
CA LYS A 11 15.74 -6.21 10.62
C LYS A 11 16.95 -7.14 10.41
N VAL A 12 17.04 -8.17 11.23
CA VAL A 12 18.07 -9.22 11.15
C VAL A 12 17.41 -10.51 10.69
N ILE A 13 17.91 -11.13 9.63
CA ILE A 13 17.40 -12.42 9.15
C ILE A 13 18.39 -13.55 9.41
N ILE A 14 17.90 -14.73 9.81
CA ILE A 14 18.74 -15.92 10.04
C ILE A 14 18.42 -16.97 8.98
N LEU A 15 19.42 -17.34 8.18
CA LEU A 15 19.34 -18.33 7.09
C LEU A 15 20.26 -19.53 7.34
N GLY A 16 19.97 -20.65 6.68
CA GLY A 16 20.71 -21.90 6.81
C GLY A 16 19.81 -23.14 6.79
N ASP A 17 20.39 -24.33 6.66
CA ASP A 17 19.66 -25.58 6.49
C ASP A 17 18.71 -25.89 7.66
N SER A 18 17.75 -26.78 7.41
CA SER A 18 16.86 -27.30 8.45
C SER A 18 17.67 -28.01 9.54
N GLY A 19 17.32 -27.75 10.80
CA GLY A 19 17.96 -28.43 11.94
C GLY A 19 19.31 -27.86 12.39
N VAL A 20 19.84 -26.81 11.75
CA VAL A 20 21.08 -26.14 12.19
C VAL A 20 20.91 -25.35 13.49
N GLY A 21 19.67 -25.01 13.87
CA GLY A 21 19.32 -24.40 15.15
C GLY A 21 18.97 -22.91 15.12
N LYS A 22 18.59 -22.35 13.95
CA LYS A 22 18.15 -20.95 13.76
C LYS A 22 17.08 -20.50 14.78
N THR A 23 15.98 -21.24 14.86
CA THR A 23 14.89 -21.02 15.82
C THR A 23 15.36 -21.09 17.27
N SER A 24 16.32 -21.97 17.57
CA SER A 24 16.88 -22.12 18.92
C SER A 24 17.77 -20.93 19.27
N LEU A 25 18.62 -20.47 18.34
CA LEU A 25 19.45 -19.28 18.51
C LEU A 25 18.58 -18.04 18.77
N MET A 26 17.53 -17.84 17.96
CA MET A 26 16.57 -16.75 18.14
C MET A 26 15.90 -16.81 19.53
N ASN A 27 15.36 -17.97 19.92
CA ASN A 27 14.67 -18.14 21.20
C ASN A 27 15.60 -18.01 22.42
N VAL A 28 16.82 -18.52 22.33
CA VAL A 28 17.81 -18.42 23.42
C VAL A 28 18.27 -16.98 23.58
N TYR A 29 18.44 -16.26 22.47
CA TYR A 29 18.80 -14.85 22.53
C TYR A 29 17.68 -13.99 23.15
N VAL A 30 16.44 -14.16 22.68
CA VAL A 30 15.30 -13.31 23.10
C VAL A 30 14.66 -13.79 24.40
N ASN A 31 14.25 -15.05 24.45
CA ASN A 31 13.45 -15.62 25.55
C ASN A 31 14.29 -16.30 26.63
N LYS A 32 15.62 -16.43 26.44
CA LYS A 32 16.53 -17.15 27.35
C LYS A 32 16.09 -18.59 27.63
N LYS A 33 15.45 -19.22 26.65
CA LYS A 33 14.88 -20.58 26.74
C LYS A 33 15.35 -21.44 25.57
N PHE A 34 15.88 -22.61 25.90
CA PHE A 34 16.17 -23.67 24.95
C PHE A 34 15.11 -24.78 25.04
N SER A 35 14.77 -25.40 23.92
CA SER A 35 13.82 -26.53 23.85
C SER A 35 14.46 -27.70 23.13
N ASN A 36 14.37 -28.89 23.72
CA ASN A 36 14.80 -30.15 23.10
C ASN A 36 13.79 -30.71 22.08
N GLN A 37 12.58 -30.13 22.00
CA GLN A 37 11.57 -30.60 21.04
C GLN A 37 11.81 -29.95 19.68
N TYR A 38 12.32 -30.74 18.73
CA TYR A 38 12.43 -30.32 17.34
C TYR A 38 11.03 -30.14 16.72
N LYS A 39 10.77 -28.94 16.22
CA LYS A 39 9.63 -28.61 15.35
C LYS A 39 10.18 -27.87 14.14
N ALA A 40 9.82 -28.31 12.94
CA ALA A 40 10.21 -27.62 11.73
C ALA A 40 9.51 -26.25 11.65
N THR A 41 10.27 -25.19 11.38
CA THR A 41 9.71 -23.87 11.07
C THR A 41 9.01 -23.92 9.72
N ILE A 42 7.74 -23.53 9.69
CA ILE A 42 6.94 -23.41 8.46
C ILE A 42 6.88 -21.92 8.12
N GLY A 43 7.42 -21.51 6.96
CA GLY A 43 7.49 -20.10 6.55
C GLY A 43 8.57 -19.31 7.31
N ALA A 44 8.19 -18.18 7.91
CA ALA A 44 9.07 -17.38 8.75
C ALA A 44 8.36 -16.92 10.04
N ASP A 45 9.12 -16.81 11.12
CA ASP A 45 8.68 -16.24 12.40
C ASP A 45 9.69 -15.18 12.85
N PHE A 46 9.30 -14.28 13.73
CA PHE A 46 10.25 -13.29 14.25
C PHE A 46 10.01 -12.98 15.72
N LEU A 47 11.08 -12.58 16.39
CA LEU A 47 11.03 -12.05 17.75
C LEU A 47 11.73 -10.69 17.79
N THR A 48 11.26 -9.80 18.67
CA THR A 48 11.90 -8.52 18.91
C THR A 48 12.68 -8.51 20.22
N LYS A 49 13.84 -7.84 20.23
CA LYS A 49 14.61 -7.59 21.45
C LYS A 49 15.25 -6.22 21.40
N GLU A 50 15.11 -5.46 22.49
CA GLU A 50 15.84 -4.22 22.67
C GLU A 50 17.27 -4.50 23.09
N VAL A 51 18.22 -3.84 22.43
CA VAL A 51 19.66 -4.00 22.63
C VAL A 51 20.28 -2.63 22.77
N HIS A 52 21.19 -2.49 23.73
CA HIS A 52 21.98 -1.29 23.91
C HIS A 52 23.34 -1.50 23.23
N ILE A 53 23.64 -0.65 22.24
CA ILE A 53 24.92 -0.63 21.52
C ILE A 53 25.48 0.77 21.67
N ASP A 54 26.62 0.86 22.34
CA ASP A 54 27.26 2.12 22.72
C ASP A 54 26.24 3.05 23.42
N ASP A 55 26.00 4.26 22.91
CA ASP A 55 25.02 5.21 23.48
C ASP A 55 23.61 5.13 22.84
N ARG A 56 23.31 4.05 22.08
CA ARG A 56 22.02 3.90 21.36
C ARG A 56 21.25 2.66 21.83
N THR A 57 19.95 2.83 21.99
CA THR A 57 19.02 1.72 22.15
C THR A 57 18.40 1.40 20.80
N VAL A 58 18.60 0.17 20.33
CA VAL A 58 18.04 -0.33 19.07
C VAL A 58 17.11 -1.50 19.35
N THR A 59 16.06 -1.64 18.55
CA THR A 59 15.16 -2.79 18.57
C THR A 59 15.57 -3.71 17.42
N LEU A 60 16.08 -4.89 17.74
CA LEU A 60 16.29 -5.93 16.74
C LEU A 60 14.97 -6.63 16.46
N GLN A 61 14.61 -6.75 15.18
CA GLN A 61 13.59 -7.65 14.69
C GLN A 61 14.30 -8.85 14.05
N ILE A 62 14.33 -9.98 14.76
CA ILE A 62 15.10 -11.16 14.36
C ILE A 62 14.16 -12.14 13.69
N TRP A 63 14.37 -12.40 12.40
CA TRP A 63 13.56 -13.27 11.56
C TRP A 63 14.20 -14.67 11.44
N ASP A 64 13.50 -15.70 11.89
CA ASP A 64 13.79 -17.11 11.67
C ASP A 64 13.03 -17.61 10.44
N THR A 65 13.72 -18.18 9.46
CA THR A 65 13.10 -18.72 8.24
C THR A 65 13.17 -20.26 8.18
N ALA A 66 12.28 -20.85 7.38
CA ALA A 66 12.33 -22.28 7.05
C ALA A 66 13.66 -22.61 6.35
N GLY A 67 14.33 -23.66 6.81
CA GLY A 67 15.61 -24.11 6.24
C GLY A 67 15.49 -25.19 5.18
N GLN A 68 14.35 -25.28 4.48
CA GLN A 68 14.16 -26.25 3.40
C GLN A 68 14.09 -25.51 2.07
N GLU A 69 14.76 -26.07 1.07
CA GLU A 69 14.79 -25.66 -0.32
C GLU A 69 13.39 -25.54 -0.95
N ARG A 70 12.39 -26.26 -0.43
CA ARG A 70 11.00 -26.25 -0.92
C ARG A 70 10.22 -24.95 -0.64
N PHE A 71 10.78 -24.00 0.12
CA PHE A 71 10.14 -22.71 0.44
C PHE A 71 10.89 -21.50 -0.14
N GLN A 72 11.83 -21.72 -1.07
CA GLN A 72 12.70 -20.67 -1.65
C GLN A 72 11.94 -19.52 -2.31
N SER A 73 10.72 -19.72 -2.80
CA SER A 73 9.91 -18.66 -3.40
C SER A 73 9.26 -17.69 -2.42
N LEU A 74 9.21 -18.03 -1.13
CA LEU A 74 8.76 -17.13 -0.08
C LEU A 74 9.87 -16.16 0.38
N GLY A 75 11.12 -16.39 -0.03
CA GLY A 75 12.28 -15.65 0.48
C GLY A 75 12.27 -14.17 0.11
N VAL A 76 11.81 -13.78 -1.09
CA VAL A 76 11.76 -12.36 -1.52
C VAL A 76 10.97 -11.48 -0.54
N ALA A 77 9.84 -11.97 -0.02
CA ALA A 77 9.00 -11.23 0.92
C ALA A 77 9.68 -11.06 2.30
N PHE A 78 10.52 -12.02 2.72
CA PHE A 78 11.18 -12.01 4.02
C PHE A 78 12.56 -11.35 3.98
N TYR A 79 13.30 -11.47 2.89
CA TYR A 79 14.70 -11.04 2.81
C TYR A 79 14.81 -9.54 2.53
N ARG A 80 13.84 -8.97 1.80
CA ARG A 80 13.85 -7.55 1.43
C ARG A 80 13.79 -6.64 2.66
N GLY A 81 14.63 -5.60 2.65
CA GLY A 81 14.76 -4.65 3.75
C GLY A 81 15.47 -5.21 4.99
N ALA A 82 16.15 -6.36 4.89
CA ALA A 82 17.03 -6.82 5.96
C ALA A 82 18.26 -5.92 6.06
N ASP A 83 18.59 -5.49 7.28
CA ASP A 83 19.76 -4.68 7.59
C ASP A 83 21.00 -5.55 7.80
N CYS A 84 20.83 -6.82 8.18
CA CYS A 84 21.89 -7.82 8.31
C CYS A 84 21.36 -9.24 8.10
N CYS A 85 22.22 -10.13 7.59
CA CYS A 85 21.92 -11.53 7.33
C CYS A 85 22.87 -12.44 8.12
N VAL A 86 22.31 -13.32 8.93
CA VAL A 86 23.01 -14.30 9.75
C VAL A 86 22.95 -15.63 9.03
N LEU A 87 24.10 -16.15 8.64
CA LEU A 87 24.23 -17.48 8.07
C LEU A 87 24.57 -18.47 9.18
N ALA A 88 23.75 -19.50 9.37
CA ALA A 88 23.93 -20.49 10.42
C ALA A 88 24.16 -21.90 9.86
N PHE A 89 25.16 -22.60 10.40
CA PHE A 89 25.39 -24.02 10.10
C PHE A 89 25.63 -24.83 11.38
N ASP A 90 25.55 -26.14 11.26
CA ASP A 90 25.82 -27.09 12.34
C ASP A 90 27.25 -27.63 12.21
N VAL A 91 28.08 -27.43 13.23
CA VAL A 91 29.50 -27.85 13.22
C VAL A 91 29.70 -29.36 13.10
N THR A 92 28.66 -30.15 13.36
CA THR A 92 28.65 -31.61 13.20
C THR A 92 28.15 -32.05 11.82
N ASN A 93 27.61 -31.14 10.99
CA ASN A 93 27.03 -31.45 9.67
C ASN A 93 27.74 -30.70 8.53
N PRO A 94 28.68 -31.34 7.80
CA PRO A 94 29.40 -30.72 6.69
C PRO A 94 28.53 -30.27 5.52
N ILE A 95 27.35 -30.89 5.33
CA ILE A 95 26.41 -30.51 4.25
C ILE A 95 25.87 -29.11 4.54
N SER A 96 25.45 -28.85 5.78
CA SER A 96 24.94 -27.52 6.18
C SER A 96 25.96 -26.39 5.98
N PHE A 97 27.26 -26.70 6.09
CA PHE A 97 28.33 -25.75 5.78
C PHE A 97 28.52 -25.56 4.27
N LYS A 98 28.39 -26.62 3.47
CA LYS A 98 28.48 -26.54 2.01
C LYS A 98 27.32 -25.72 1.41
N SER A 99 26.12 -25.80 2.00
CA SER A 99 24.93 -25.06 1.55
C SER A 99 25.03 -23.54 1.76
N LEU A 100 26.01 -23.04 2.53
CA LEU A 100 26.15 -21.61 2.85
C LEU A 100 26.35 -20.73 1.62
N ASP A 101 27.05 -21.22 0.60
CA ASP A 101 27.21 -20.50 -0.67
C ASP A 101 25.84 -20.25 -1.32
N SER A 102 24.99 -21.27 -1.39
CA SER A 102 23.65 -21.16 -1.94
C SER A 102 22.76 -20.21 -1.13
N TRP A 103 22.78 -20.30 0.20
CA TRP A 103 22.00 -19.41 1.06
C TRP A 103 22.41 -17.94 0.94
N ARG A 104 23.72 -17.67 0.81
CA ARG A 104 24.23 -16.31 0.60
C ARG A 104 23.83 -15.78 -0.76
N ASP A 105 24.08 -16.54 -1.82
CA ASP A 105 23.82 -16.09 -3.19
C ASP A 105 22.32 -15.86 -3.41
N GLU A 106 21.48 -16.76 -2.89
CA GLU A 106 20.02 -16.61 -2.88
C GLU A 106 19.59 -15.35 -2.16
N PHE A 107 20.14 -15.07 -0.97
CA PHE A 107 19.83 -13.84 -0.23
C PHE A 107 20.19 -12.60 -1.05
N LEU A 108 21.38 -12.55 -1.65
CA LEU A 108 21.80 -11.40 -2.45
C LEU A 108 20.90 -11.16 -3.67
N ILE A 109 20.45 -12.25 -4.32
CA ILE A 109 19.52 -12.17 -5.46
C ILE A 109 18.14 -11.68 -5.00
N GLN A 110 17.57 -12.28 -3.96
CA GLN A 110 16.18 -12.06 -3.57
C GLN A 110 15.98 -10.81 -2.70
N ALA A 111 16.93 -10.48 -1.82
CA ALA A 111 16.89 -9.27 -1.01
C ALA A 111 17.20 -8.01 -1.84
N SER A 112 17.97 -8.18 -2.93
CA SER A 112 18.46 -7.12 -3.81
C SER A 112 18.95 -5.89 -3.03
N PRO A 113 19.91 -6.07 -2.10
CA PRO A 113 20.39 -4.96 -1.29
C PRO A 113 21.08 -3.92 -2.17
N ARG A 114 21.02 -2.64 -1.77
CA ARG A 114 21.59 -1.51 -2.53
C ARG A 114 23.08 -1.67 -2.81
N ASP A 115 23.82 -2.20 -1.83
CA ASP A 115 25.21 -2.61 -1.97
C ASP A 115 25.33 -4.10 -1.59
N PRO A 116 25.31 -5.00 -2.59
CA PRO A 116 25.49 -6.44 -2.41
C PRO A 116 26.92 -6.84 -2.00
N GLU A 117 27.93 -6.08 -2.41
CA GLU A 117 29.34 -6.41 -2.14
C GLU A 117 29.70 -6.19 -0.67
N HIS A 118 29.17 -5.12 -0.06
CA HIS A 118 29.43 -4.79 1.35
C HIS A 118 28.23 -5.07 2.27
N PHE A 119 27.27 -5.90 1.84
CA PHE A 119 26.15 -6.26 2.71
C PHE A 119 26.64 -6.99 3.98
N PRO A 120 26.20 -6.61 5.20
CA PRO A 120 26.69 -7.20 6.43
C PRO A 120 26.12 -8.60 6.62
N PHE A 121 27.01 -9.59 6.49
CA PHE A 121 26.75 -10.97 6.85
C PHE A 121 27.48 -11.33 8.13
N VAL A 122 26.92 -12.24 8.92
CA VAL A 122 27.61 -12.86 10.07
C VAL A 122 27.44 -14.38 9.98
N LEU A 123 28.52 -15.14 10.15
CA LEU A 123 28.51 -16.60 10.15
C LEU A 123 28.45 -17.14 11.59
N LEU A 124 27.49 -18.01 11.87
CA LEU A 124 27.36 -18.74 13.14
C LEU A 124 27.57 -20.23 12.92
N GLY A 125 28.62 -20.78 13.55
CA GLY A 125 28.81 -22.23 13.69
C GLY A 125 28.15 -22.70 14.98
N ASN A 126 26.98 -23.31 14.88
CA ASN A 126 26.19 -23.73 16.03
C ASN A 126 26.48 -25.18 16.44
N LYS A 127 26.11 -25.52 17.69
CA LYS A 127 26.25 -26.84 18.34
C LYS A 127 27.68 -27.22 18.72
N VAL A 128 28.49 -26.24 19.12
CA VAL A 128 29.87 -26.50 19.60
C VAL A 128 29.91 -27.27 20.93
N ASP A 129 28.77 -27.40 21.63
CA ASP A 129 28.63 -28.33 22.75
C ASP A 129 28.80 -29.82 22.33
N LEU A 130 28.75 -30.11 21.03
CA LEU A 130 28.99 -31.42 20.45
C LEU A 130 30.40 -31.56 19.85
N GLU A 131 31.42 -31.04 20.53
CA GLU A 131 32.81 -31.00 20.05
C GLU A 131 33.35 -32.37 19.61
N GLN A 132 32.96 -33.45 20.29
CA GLN A 132 33.36 -34.82 19.95
C GLN A 132 32.83 -35.28 18.57
N ASN A 133 31.74 -34.66 18.10
CA ASN A 133 31.10 -34.97 16.82
C ASN A 133 31.42 -33.90 15.75
N ARG A 134 32.37 -33.00 16.01
CA ARG A 134 32.73 -31.92 15.09
C ARG A 134 33.23 -32.49 13.77
N ALA A 135 32.60 -32.05 12.67
CA ALA A 135 32.97 -32.41 11.31
C ALA A 135 33.43 -31.21 10.48
N VAL A 136 33.19 -29.99 10.96
CA VAL A 136 33.67 -28.73 10.38
C VAL A 136 34.59 -28.03 11.38
N SER A 137 35.87 -27.89 11.03
CA SER A 137 36.85 -27.22 11.87
C SER A 137 36.70 -25.69 11.82
N ALA A 138 37.02 -25.01 12.93
CA ALA A 138 37.00 -23.56 13.00
C ALA A 138 37.88 -22.92 11.91
N LYS A 139 39.06 -23.50 11.63
CA LYS A 139 39.96 -23.06 10.56
C LYS A 139 39.28 -23.08 9.18
N ARG A 140 38.49 -24.12 8.88
CA ARG A 140 37.77 -24.23 7.61
C ARG A 140 36.69 -23.16 7.48
N ALA A 141 35.92 -22.91 8.54
CA ALA A 141 34.91 -21.86 8.56
C ALA A 141 35.53 -20.46 8.41
N GLN A 142 36.64 -20.19 9.12
CA GLN A 142 37.40 -18.94 9.00
C GLN A 142 37.95 -18.71 7.59
N SER A 143 38.53 -19.74 6.96
CA SER A 143 39.00 -19.64 5.57
C SER A 143 37.86 -19.34 4.59
N TRP A 144 36.66 -19.90 4.80
CA TRP A 144 35.50 -19.56 3.97
C TRP A 144 35.05 -18.11 4.19
N CYS A 145 35.04 -17.61 5.43
CA CYS A 145 34.75 -16.19 5.69
C CYS A 145 35.73 -15.24 4.99
N GLN A 146 37.01 -15.58 4.94
CA GLN A 146 38.05 -14.78 4.28
C GLN A 146 37.80 -14.65 2.77
N THR A 147 37.33 -15.70 2.09
CA THR A 147 37.01 -15.66 0.65
C THR A 147 35.72 -14.90 0.34
N LYS A 148 34.98 -14.47 1.37
CA LYS A 148 33.61 -13.99 1.32
C LYS A 148 33.48 -12.55 1.85
N ASN A 149 34.50 -11.72 1.65
CA ASN A 149 34.61 -10.34 2.18
C ASN A 149 34.81 -10.29 3.69
N ASN A 150 35.57 -11.25 4.23
CA ASN A 150 35.99 -11.31 5.62
C ASN A 150 34.81 -11.27 6.61
N ILE A 151 33.78 -12.08 6.34
CA ILE A 151 32.57 -12.19 7.18
C ILE A 151 32.94 -12.54 8.64
N PRO A 152 32.43 -11.81 9.64
CA PRO A 152 32.61 -12.18 11.05
C PRO A 152 32.09 -13.59 11.34
N TYR A 153 32.87 -14.39 12.06
CA TYR A 153 32.53 -15.78 12.42
C TYR A 153 32.51 -15.99 13.93
N TYR A 154 31.42 -16.58 14.43
CA TYR A 154 31.25 -16.94 15.83
C TYR A 154 30.89 -18.41 15.98
N GLU A 155 31.54 -19.05 16.95
CA GLU A 155 31.19 -20.39 17.43
C GLU A 155 30.23 -20.29 18.60
N VAL A 156 29.04 -20.88 18.45
CA VAL A 156 27.92 -20.72 19.38
C VAL A 156 27.31 -22.07 19.77
N SER A 157 26.71 -22.12 20.97
CA SER A 157 25.80 -23.20 21.35
C SER A 157 24.47 -22.60 21.79
N ALA A 158 23.42 -22.84 21.01
CA ALA A 158 22.06 -22.51 21.44
C ALA A 158 21.67 -23.28 22.71
N LYS A 159 22.14 -24.52 22.88
CA LYS A 159 21.81 -25.37 24.04
C LYS A 159 22.42 -24.85 25.33
N GLU A 160 23.69 -24.45 25.30
CA GLU A 160 24.43 -23.95 26.47
C GLU A 160 24.41 -22.42 26.57
N ALA A 161 23.74 -21.74 25.64
CA ALA A 161 23.76 -20.28 25.47
C ALA A 161 25.19 -19.70 25.29
N LEU A 162 26.15 -20.53 24.87
CA LEU A 162 27.55 -20.12 24.69
C LEU A 162 27.67 -19.17 23.49
N ASN A 163 28.30 -18.00 23.72
CA ASN A 163 28.58 -16.94 22.73
C ASN A 163 27.37 -16.37 21.96
N VAL A 164 26.13 -16.78 22.27
CA VAL A 164 24.93 -16.29 21.58
C VAL A 164 24.73 -14.79 21.80
N GLU A 165 24.88 -14.29 23.04
CA GLU A 165 24.70 -12.85 23.31
C GLU A 165 25.77 -12.00 22.60
N ALA A 166 27.04 -12.43 22.64
CA ALA A 166 28.14 -11.73 21.99
C ALA A 166 27.98 -11.68 20.46
N ALA A 167 27.56 -12.79 19.85
CA ALA A 167 27.31 -12.86 18.41
C ALA A 167 26.19 -11.90 17.98
N PHE A 168 25.05 -11.89 18.68
CA PHE A 168 23.95 -10.99 18.35
C PHE A 168 24.24 -9.52 18.69
N GLN A 169 25.10 -9.22 19.67
CA GLN A 169 25.61 -7.86 19.87
C GLN A 169 26.47 -7.38 18.69
N ALA A 170 27.32 -8.25 18.13
CA ALA A 170 28.10 -7.92 16.94
C ALA A 170 27.21 -7.72 15.70
N ILE A 171 26.26 -8.62 15.46
CA ILE A 171 25.25 -8.50 14.39
C ILE A 171 24.55 -7.13 14.46
N ALA A 172 24.14 -6.74 15.66
CA ALA A 172 23.42 -5.50 15.87
C ALA A 172 24.32 -4.27 15.64
N ARG A 173 25.61 -4.36 15.97
CA ARG A 173 26.60 -3.30 15.72
C ARG A 173 26.85 -3.15 14.22
N ASP A 174 27.01 -4.25 13.50
CA ASP A 174 27.28 -4.26 12.06
C ASP A 174 26.06 -3.74 11.27
N ALA A 175 24.85 -4.15 11.65
CA ALA A 175 23.60 -3.61 11.10
C ALA A 175 23.47 -2.09 11.32
N LEU A 176 23.82 -1.60 12.52
CA LEU A 176 23.74 -0.19 12.89
C LEU A 176 24.82 0.67 12.21
N ALA A 177 26.02 0.11 11.99
CA ALA A 177 27.10 0.78 11.25
C ALA A 177 26.69 1.08 9.80
N ARG A 178 25.86 0.21 9.20
CA ARG A 178 25.30 0.44 7.87
C ARG A 178 24.22 1.53 7.85
N GLU A 179 23.33 1.59 8.84
CA GLU A 179 22.39 2.73 8.98
C GLU A 179 23.18 4.06 8.97
N SER A 180 24.36 4.08 9.59
CA SER A 180 25.25 5.23 9.65
C SER A 180 25.91 5.57 8.30
N GLN A 181 26.23 4.57 7.46
CA GLN A 181 26.77 4.75 6.10
C GLN A 181 25.68 5.07 5.07
N ASP A 182 24.50 4.46 5.15
CA ASP A 182 23.32 4.84 4.37
C ASP A 182 22.87 6.26 4.72
N THR A 183 23.01 6.71 5.97
CA THR A 183 22.82 8.14 6.31
C THR A 183 23.93 9.06 5.81
N SER A 184 25.12 8.54 5.50
CA SER A 184 26.23 9.32 4.92
C SER A 184 26.07 9.60 3.42
N ASP A 185 25.35 8.73 2.70
CA ASP A 185 24.91 9.00 1.31
C ASP A 185 23.55 9.72 1.24
N PHE A 186 22.76 9.72 2.32
CA PHE A 186 21.53 10.51 2.47
C PHE A 186 21.73 11.92 3.05
N SER A 187 22.95 12.26 3.46
CA SER A 187 23.25 13.57 4.06
C SER A 187 23.21 14.75 3.07
N ASP A 188 23.19 14.49 1.74
CA ASP A 188 23.17 15.56 0.73
C ASP A 188 21.76 16.02 0.35
N PHE A 189 20.69 15.31 0.69
CA PHE A 189 19.34 15.68 0.22
C PHE A 189 18.20 15.28 1.19
N ALA A 190 18.12 15.91 2.37
CA ALA A 190 16.86 16.24 3.07
C ALA A 190 17.06 17.22 4.27
N PRO A 191 16.26 18.31 4.40
CA PRO A 191 16.33 19.27 5.51
C PRO A 191 15.52 18.86 6.78
N PRO A 192 15.74 19.52 7.94
CA PRO A 192 15.51 18.97 9.28
C PRO A 192 14.12 19.27 9.89
N SER A 193 13.67 18.42 10.82
CA SER A 193 12.52 18.69 11.70
C SER A 193 12.99 19.13 13.10
N VAL A 194 12.53 20.32 13.52
CA VAL A 194 12.71 20.88 14.88
C VAL A 194 11.53 20.49 15.78
N ARG A 195 11.82 20.13 17.04
CA ARG A 195 10.82 19.95 18.12
C ARG A 195 10.56 21.29 18.84
N LEU A 196 9.29 21.57 19.14
CA LEU A 196 8.84 22.65 20.04
C LEU A 196 8.68 22.13 21.49
N THR A 197 9.14 22.92 22.46
CA THR A 197 8.96 22.80 23.93
C THR A 197 7.54 23.20 24.35
N SER A 198 6.91 22.80 25.47
CA SER A 198 7.33 22.98 26.88
C SER A 198 6.27 22.42 27.87
N ASN A 199 6.74 22.03 29.06
CA ASN A 199 6.12 22.03 30.40
C ASN A 199 4.59 21.93 30.63
N ALA A 200 4.17 20.85 31.30
CA ALA A 200 3.24 20.92 32.44
C ALA A 200 3.45 19.71 33.38
N GLN A 201 3.63 19.99 34.67
CA GLN A 201 3.82 19.04 35.77
C GLN A 201 2.48 18.56 36.35
N SER A 202 2.40 17.29 36.77
CA SER A 202 1.68 16.74 37.95
C SER A 202 1.62 15.21 37.80
N SER A 203 2.44 14.43 38.51
CA SER A 203 2.29 13.91 39.89
C SER A 203 1.11 12.94 40.11
N GLU A 204 1.48 11.66 40.17
CA GLU A 204 1.08 10.63 41.16
C GLU A 204 -0.33 9.97 41.19
N ARG A 205 -0.28 8.61 41.09
CA ARG A 205 -1.00 7.53 41.85
C ARG A 205 -1.93 6.58 41.07
N THR A 206 -1.53 5.31 41.10
CA THR A 206 -2.32 4.05 41.03
C THR A 206 -3.35 3.96 42.19
N PRO A 207 -4.37 3.04 42.19
CA PRO A 207 -4.29 1.65 41.72
C PRO A 207 -5.55 0.95 41.12
N SER A 208 -5.25 -0.23 40.57
CA SER A 208 -6.04 -1.44 40.24
C SER A 208 -7.49 -1.59 40.73
N ILE A 209 -8.38 -2.05 39.84
CA ILE A 209 -9.51 -2.96 40.15
C ILE A 209 -9.76 -3.91 38.95
N HIS A 210 -9.62 -5.21 39.18
CA HIS A 210 -10.30 -6.31 38.45
C HIS A 210 -11.65 -6.57 39.15
N PRO A 211 -12.74 -7.09 38.51
CA PRO A 211 -12.74 -8.50 38.07
C PRO A 211 -13.72 -8.94 36.93
N SER A 212 -13.40 -10.11 36.39
CA SER A 212 -14.28 -11.27 36.08
C SER A 212 -15.38 -11.22 34.99
N THR A 213 -15.07 -11.96 33.91
CA THR A 213 -15.85 -13.07 33.28
C THR A 213 -17.28 -12.86 32.78
N HIS A 214 -17.49 -13.09 31.48
CA HIS A 214 -18.20 -14.28 31.00
C HIS A 214 -17.94 -14.52 29.50
N GLN A 215 -17.27 -15.64 29.20
CA GLN A 215 -17.13 -16.21 27.85
C GLN A 215 -18.35 -17.07 27.53
N LEU A 216 -18.96 -16.86 26.37
CA LEU A 216 -19.77 -17.88 25.70
C LEU A 216 -18.99 -18.40 24.49
N ARG A 217 -18.67 -19.70 24.56
CA ARG A 217 -18.04 -20.49 23.49
C ARG A 217 -19.12 -21.03 22.56
N HIS A 218 -18.87 -21.01 21.26
CA HIS A 218 -19.36 -22.02 20.31
C HIS A 218 -18.32 -22.22 19.18
N PRO A 219 -18.31 -23.38 18.50
CA PRO A 219 -17.11 -24.20 18.39
C PRO A 219 -16.44 -24.19 17.01
N PHE A 220 -15.17 -24.58 17.07
CA PHE A 220 -14.26 -25.01 16.02
C PHE A 220 -14.90 -25.68 14.78
N THR A 221 -14.63 -25.11 13.61
CA THR A 221 -14.30 -25.85 12.39
C THR A 221 -12.87 -25.47 11.97
N ARG A 222 -11.93 -26.37 12.26
CA ARG A 222 -10.56 -26.34 11.73
C ARG A 222 -10.57 -27.02 10.37
N GLY A 223 -10.27 -26.26 9.33
CA GLY A 223 -9.94 -26.72 7.99
C GLY A 223 -9.08 -25.66 7.31
N LEU A 224 -7.95 -26.09 6.76
CA LEU A 224 -6.91 -25.32 6.04
C LEU A 224 -7.35 -23.96 5.44
N SER A 225 -6.66 -22.89 5.85
CA SER A 225 -6.70 -21.58 5.21
C SER A 225 -5.25 -21.13 4.97
N ILE A 226 -4.73 -21.49 3.81
CA ILE A 226 -3.59 -20.83 3.18
C ILE A 226 -4.24 -19.82 2.23
N PHE A 227 -3.87 -18.54 2.35
CA PHE A 227 -4.54 -17.36 1.75
C PHE A 227 -5.87 -16.97 2.40
N ASN A 228 -5.81 -15.93 3.23
CA ASN A 228 -6.99 -15.19 3.64
C ASN A 228 -7.04 -13.86 2.85
N PRO A 229 -7.86 -13.76 1.78
CA PRO A 229 -8.02 -12.52 1.00
C PRO A 229 -8.61 -11.35 1.80
N LEU A 230 -9.04 -11.57 3.07
CA LEU A 230 -9.46 -10.53 4.02
C LEU A 230 -8.37 -9.48 4.31
N LEU A 231 -7.09 -9.79 4.07
CA LEU A 231 -5.96 -8.95 4.51
C LEU A 231 -5.48 -7.92 3.47
N VAL A 232 -5.92 -8.01 2.21
CA VAL A 232 -5.37 -7.20 1.11
C VAL A 232 -6.25 -6.00 0.77
N THR A 233 -7.44 -5.89 1.39
CA THR A 233 -8.35 -4.74 1.24
C THR A 233 -8.10 -3.62 2.27
N SER A 234 -7.11 -3.74 3.17
CA SER A 234 -6.95 -2.84 4.33
C SER A 234 -6.19 -1.52 4.06
N LEU A 235 -5.44 -1.39 2.97
CA LEU A 235 -4.57 -0.21 2.75
C LEU A 235 -5.28 1.13 2.58
N PRO A 236 -6.47 1.25 1.94
CA PRO A 236 -7.15 2.54 1.87
C PRO A 236 -7.83 2.94 3.19
N ILE A 237 -7.86 2.06 4.20
CA ILE A 237 -8.67 2.22 5.42
C ILE A 237 -7.84 2.61 6.65
N GLU A 238 -6.52 2.52 6.62
CA GLU A 238 -5.67 3.08 7.70
C GLU A 238 -5.04 4.44 7.33
N LEU A 239 -5.01 4.80 6.04
CA LEU A 239 -4.93 6.20 5.58
C LEU A 239 -6.08 7.07 6.13
N PHE A 240 -7.16 6.43 6.59
CA PHE A 240 -8.26 7.00 7.35
C PHE A 240 -7.84 7.63 8.70
N VAL A 241 -6.73 7.16 9.29
CA VAL A 241 -6.31 7.54 10.64
C VAL A 241 -5.42 8.79 10.66
N ASP A 242 -4.65 9.08 9.61
CA ASP A 242 -3.64 10.16 9.64
C ASP A 242 -4.08 11.49 9.02
N PHE A 243 -4.97 11.51 8.02
CA PHE A 243 -5.43 12.76 7.41
C PHE A 243 -6.34 13.62 8.30
N THR A 244 -6.80 13.09 9.44
CA THR A 244 -7.61 13.82 10.43
C THR A 244 -6.76 14.50 11.52
N ASN A 245 -5.44 14.35 11.50
CA ASN A 245 -4.55 14.80 12.59
C ASN A 245 -3.87 16.18 12.37
N THR A 246 -4.07 16.89 11.26
CA THR A 246 -3.61 18.29 11.16
C THR A 246 -4.56 19.22 11.90
N LYS A 247 -4.41 19.30 13.23
CA LYS A 247 -4.73 20.55 13.93
C LYS A 247 -3.70 21.57 13.48
N PHE A 248 -4.06 22.47 12.56
CA PHE A 248 -3.34 23.72 12.46
C PHE A 248 -3.50 24.41 13.82
N SER A 249 -2.39 24.61 14.52
CA SER A 249 -2.34 25.42 15.72
C SER A 249 -3.04 26.75 15.43
N ASN A 250 -3.87 27.21 16.38
CA ASN A 250 -4.48 28.54 16.38
C ASN A 250 -3.39 29.61 16.21
N HIS A 251 -3.03 29.93 14.96
CA HIS A 251 -2.30 31.13 14.64
C HIS A 251 -3.34 32.21 14.40
N SER A 252 -3.19 33.29 15.15
CA SER A 252 -3.94 34.53 15.08
C SER A 252 -4.44 34.85 13.67
N GLU A 253 -5.74 35.16 13.57
CA GLU A 253 -6.37 35.68 12.35
C GLU A 253 -5.42 36.60 11.58
N PRO A 254 -5.13 36.32 10.29
CA PRO A 254 -4.42 37.28 9.48
C PRO A 254 -5.34 38.49 9.36
N ARG A 255 -4.87 39.65 9.85
CA ARG A 255 -5.52 40.94 9.59
C ARG A 255 -5.70 41.08 8.08
N MET A 256 -6.92 40.89 7.59
CA MET A 256 -7.29 41.25 6.23
C MET A 256 -7.13 42.76 6.10
N THR A 257 -6.02 43.20 5.52
CA THR A 257 -5.92 44.54 4.95
C THR A 257 -7.00 44.66 3.87
N SER A 258 -7.69 45.79 3.84
CA SER A 258 -8.95 46.08 3.13
C SER A 258 -8.88 46.09 1.59
N GLY A 259 -8.06 45.26 0.97
CA GLY A 259 -8.01 45.04 -0.48
C GLY A 259 -8.07 43.55 -0.77
N GLY A 260 -9.19 43.06 -1.32
CA GLY A 260 -9.26 41.69 -1.84
C GLY A 260 -8.22 41.47 -2.95
N PRO A 261 -7.74 40.22 -3.16
CA PRO A 261 -6.78 39.95 -4.21
C PRO A 261 -7.38 40.25 -5.59
N PRO A 262 -6.62 40.84 -6.52
CA PRO A 262 -7.15 41.22 -7.83
C PRO A 262 -7.66 39.98 -8.60
N GLU A 263 -8.86 40.10 -9.17
CA GLU A 263 -9.38 39.19 -10.19
C GLU A 263 -8.60 39.41 -11.50
N GLY A 264 -8.32 38.33 -12.25
CA GLY A 264 -7.83 38.45 -13.64
C GLY A 264 -6.36 38.09 -13.93
N ILE A 265 -5.58 37.53 -12.99
CA ILE A 265 -4.24 36.98 -13.29
C ILE A 265 -4.38 35.61 -13.95
N LEU A 266 -3.93 35.48 -15.19
CA LEU A 266 -3.94 34.27 -16.02
C LEU A 266 -2.58 33.56 -15.94
N LEU A 267 -2.56 32.28 -16.33
CA LEU A 267 -1.29 31.54 -16.50
C LEU A 267 -0.35 32.23 -17.51
N ALA A 268 -0.92 32.96 -18.49
CA ALA A 268 -0.16 33.74 -19.45
C ALA A 268 0.63 34.91 -18.83
N ASP A 269 0.25 35.35 -17.62
CA ASP A 269 0.95 36.39 -16.86
C ASP A 269 2.11 35.82 -16.02
N TYR A 270 2.25 34.48 -15.95
CA TYR A 270 3.39 33.84 -15.31
C TYR A 270 4.69 34.18 -16.07
N PRO A 271 5.84 34.40 -15.37
CA PRO A 271 7.09 34.72 -16.03
C PRO A 271 7.43 33.69 -17.12
N LYS A 272 7.74 34.18 -18.32
CA LYS A 272 8.17 33.32 -19.42
C LYS A 272 9.55 32.76 -19.08
N VAL A 273 9.63 31.44 -18.98
CA VAL A 273 10.89 30.70 -18.79
C VAL A 273 11.36 30.11 -20.13
N PRO A 274 12.67 30.04 -20.40
CA PRO A 274 13.77 30.43 -19.53
C PRO A 274 13.90 31.96 -19.39
N LEU A 275 14.36 32.43 -18.22
CA LEU A 275 14.73 33.83 -18.01
C LEU A 275 16.07 34.10 -18.71
N ALA A 276 16.36 35.38 -18.98
CA ALA A 276 17.68 35.79 -19.47
C ALA A 276 18.78 35.40 -18.46
N GLU A 277 19.92 34.90 -18.94
CA GLU A 277 21.01 34.39 -18.10
C GLU A 277 21.54 35.44 -17.11
N GLU A 278 21.69 36.68 -17.55
CA GLU A 278 22.07 37.83 -16.71
C GLU A 278 21.08 38.07 -15.56
N LEU A 279 19.79 37.86 -15.82
CA LEU A 279 18.74 38.01 -14.82
C LEU A 279 18.74 36.84 -13.83
N ILE A 280 19.03 35.62 -14.29
CA ILE A 280 19.14 34.44 -13.42
C ILE A 280 20.29 34.63 -12.43
N THR A 281 21.48 35.00 -12.92
CA THR A 281 22.66 35.21 -12.07
C THR A 281 22.36 36.23 -10.98
N LYS A 282 21.74 37.36 -11.35
CA LYS A 282 21.35 38.41 -10.39
C LYS A 282 20.32 37.92 -9.37
N LEU A 283 19.29 37.20 -9.80
CA LEU A 283 18.24 36.70 -8.90
C LEU A 283 18.76 35.62 -7.94
N VAL A 284 19.71 34.80 -8.37
CA VAL A 284 20.35 33.77 -7.52
C VAL A 284 21.19 34.43 -6.43
N GLU A 285 22.01 35.43 -6.78
CA GLU A 285 22.79 36.21 -5.81
C GLU A 285 21.87 36.89 -4.78
N ASP A 286 20.84 37.59 -5.24
CA ASP A 286 19.84 38.25 -4.38
C ASP A 286 19.11 37.23 -3.46
N THR A 287 18.81 36.03 -3.98
CA THR A 287 18.20 34.95 -3.19
C THR A 287 19.13 34.49 -2.07
N HIS A 288 20.42 34.32 -2.33
CA HIS A 288 21.39 33.94 -1.31
C HIS A 288 21.51 35.03 -0.23
N ASP A 289 21.70 36.28 -0.63
CA ASP A 289 21.83 37.41 0.29
C ASP A 289 20.57 37.59 1.14
N TYR A 290 19.40 37.58 0.51
CA TYR A 290 18.11 37.67 1.21
C TYR A 290 17.94 36.51 2.18
N ALA A 291 18.31 35.30 1.76
CA ALA A 291 18.19 34.12 2.60
C ALA A 291 19.07 34.21 3.84
N HIS A 292 20.33 34.60 3.69
CA HIS A 292 21.27 34.79 4.79
C HIS A 292 20.84 35.93 5.73
N ALA A 293 20.38 37.06 5.18
CA ALA A 293 19.92 38.20 5.97
C ALA A 293 18.65 37.92 6.77
N ASN A 294 17.75 37.07 6.26
CA ASN A 294 16.42 36.82 6.84
C ASN A 294 16.28 35.44 7.49
N GLY A 295 17.37 34.69 7.63
CA GLY A 295 17.35 33.38 8.32
C GLY A 295 16.72 32.25 7.51
N LEU A 296 16.58 32.38 6.19
CA LEU A 296 16.26 31.28 5.28
C LEU A 296 17.53 30.45 4.99
N VAL A 297 18.22 30.08 6.06
CA VAL A 297 19.49 29.34 6.03
C VAL A 297 19.36 28.08 6.84
N MET A 298 20.16 27.09 6.49
CA MET A 298 20.37 25.87 7.24
C MET A 298 21.85 25.73 7.55
N ARG A 299 22.20 25.05 8.64
CA ARG A 299 23.62 24.76 8.95
C ARG A 299 24.25 23.99 7.78
N THR A 300 25.53 24.25 7.51
CA THR A 300 26.24 23.47 6.50
C THR A 300 26.44 22.04 6.98
N ARG A 301 26.67 21.12 6.04
CA ARG A 301 26.84 19.70 6.34
C ARG A 301 28.08 19.44 7.21
N GLU A 302 29.13 20.21 7.00
CA GLU A 302 30.42 20.13 7.71
C GLU A 302 30.35 20.71 9.13
N ALA A 303 29.39 21.61 9.39
CA ALA A 303 29.21 22.31 10.66
C ALA A 303 27.80 22.11 11.24
N ASN A 304 27.22 20.91 11.10
CA ASN A 304 25.82 20.63 11.46
C ASN A 304 25.48 20.82 12.96
N THR A 305 26.48 20.93 13.84
CA THR A 305 26.32 21.28 15.26
C THR A 305 26.58 22.75 15.58
N SER A 306 27.13 23.54 14.65
CA SER A 306 27.42 24.97 14.84
C SER A 306 26.47 25.83 14.01
N SER A 307 25.89 26.87 14.63
CA SER A 307 25.11 27.88 13.91
C SER A 307 25.99 29.00 13.33
N ASP A 308 27.29 28.99 13.61
CA ASP A 308 28.23 30.01 13.12
C ASP A 308 28.52 29.83 11.61
N VAL A 309 28.21 28.66 11.05
CA VAL A 309 28.44 28.31 9.65
C VAL A 309 27.14 27.74 9.05
N CYS A 310 26.50 28.54 8.18
CA CYS A 310 25.22 28.20 7.54
C CYS A 310 25.29 28.43 6.02
N GLN A 311 24.33 27.86 5.28
CA GLN A 311 24.09 28.02 3.85
C GLN A 311 22.62 28.33 3.58
N THR A 312 22.28 28.94 2.45
CA THR A 312 20.89 29.13 2.00
C THR A 312 20.12 27.81 1.95
N CYS A 313 18.87 27.82 2.43
CA CYS A 313 17.96 26.69 2.32
C CYS A 313 17.61 26.42 0.83
N PRO A 314 17.59 25.17 0.34
CA PRO A 314 17.17 24.86 -1.02
C PRO A 314 15.77 25.41 -1.32
N ILE A 315 15.64 26.21 -2.38
CA ILE A 315 14.40 26.92 -2.74
C ILE A 315 14.23 27.02 -4.25
N ALA A 316 12.99 27.03 -4.74
CA ALA A 316 12.66 27.35 -6.12
C ALA A 316 12.75 28.87 -6.37
N LEU A 317 13.39 29.29 -7.46
CA LEU A 317 13.60 30.72 -7.77
C LEU A 317 12.29 31.47 -8.09
N LEU A 318 11.28 30.76 -8.62
CA LEU A 318 9.95 31.28 -8.91
C LEU A 318 8.89 30.38 -8.25
N PRO A 319 7.76 30.93 -7.76
CA PRO A 319 6.65 30.13 -7.25
C PRO A 319 5.99 29.34 -8.38
N SER A 320 5.65 28.06 -8.16
CA SER A 320 4.97 27.25 -9.20
C SER A 320 3.52 27.70 -9.43
N PRO A 321 3.04 27.78 -10.69
CA PRO A 321 1.66 28.14 -10.97
C PRO A 321 0.69 27.04 -10.52
N PHE A 322 -0.43 27.42 -9.89
CA PHE A 322 -1.46 26.50 -9.42
C PHE A 322 -2.88 27.08 -9.64
N PRO A 323 -3.88 26.28 -10.08
CA PRO A 323 -5.24 26.79 -10.33
C PRO A 323 -5.93 27.36 -9.07
N ARG A 324 -6.30 28.65 -9.11
CA ARG A 324 -6.87 29.40 -7.96
C ARG A 324 -8.12 28.76 -7.35
N LYS A 325 -9.11 28.40 -8.17
CA LYS A 325 -10.38 27.82 -7.68
C LYS A 325 -10.15 26.51 -6.92
N ILE A 326 -9.27 25.65 -7.44
CA ILE A 326 -8.94 24.35 -6.82
C ILE A 326 -8.23 24.57 -5.48
N PHE A 327 -7.24 25.48 -5.44
CA PHE A 327 -6.55 25.84 -4.19
C PHE A 327 -7.53 26.36 -3.13
N GLN A 328 -8.43 27.26 -3.50
CA GLN A 328 -9.43 27.82 -2.59
C GLN A 328 -10.43 26.78 -2.09
N GLN A 329 -10.87 25.86 -2.96
CA GLN A 329 -11.72 24.74 -2.55
C GLN A 329 -11.01 23.82 -1.55
N ALA A 330 -9.74 23.49 -1.81
CA ALA A 330 -8.94 22.68 -0.89
C ALA A 330 -8.78 23.35 0.49
N VAL A 331 -8.49 24.65 0.53
CA VAL A 331 -8.40 25.43 1.78
C VAL A 331 -9.75 25.42 2.53
N GLN A 332 -10.86 25.70 1.84
CA GLN A 332 -12.20 25.76 2.46
C GLN A 332 -12.68 24.43 3.04
N VAL A 333 -12.25 23.29 2.48
CA VAL A 333 -12.64 21.96 2.97
C VAL A 333 -11.78 21.53 4.18
N GLN A 334 -10.55 22.06 4.31
CA GLN A 334 -9.63 21.74 5.41
C GLN A 334 -9.95 22.50 6.70
N ASP A 335 -10.53 23.71 6.62
CA ASP A 335 -10.90 24.53 7.79
C ASP A 335 -12.14 24.01 8.54
N VAL A 336 -12.79 22.96 8.04
CA VAL A 336 -14.06 22.44 8.55
C VAL A 336 -13.88 21.00 8.99
N SER A 337 -14.08 20.70 10.28
CA SER A 337 -14.11 19.30 10.77
C SER A 337 -15.16 18.49 9.99
N LEU A 338 -14.83 17.24 9.63
CA LEU A 338 -15.78 16.32 8.99
C LEU A 338 -17.08 16.29 9.80
N ALA A 339 -18.21 16.59 9.15
CA ALA A 339 -19.51 16.59 9.84
C ALA A 339 -19.97 15.17 10.18
N GLN A 340 -19.60 14.19 9.35
CA GLN A 340 -19.85 12.79 9.60
C GLN A 340 -18.72 12.15 10.43
N GLU A 341 -19.06 11.51 11.54
CA GLU A 341 -18.12 10.72 12.35
C GLU A 341 -17.93 9.28 11.82
N THR A 342 -18.97 8.75 11.18
CA THR A 342 -19.00 7.40 10.61
C THR A 342 -18.75 7.48 9.11
N THR A 343 -18.01 6.51 8.58
CA THR A 343 -17.70 6.46 7.15
C THR A 343 -17.93 5.07 6.58
N LEU A 344 -18.09 5.02 5.26
CA LEU A 344 -18.26 3.81 4.50
C LEU A 344 -17.34 3.86 3.27
N ALA A 345 -16.54 2.82 3.09
CA ALA A 345 -15.77 2.58 1.87
C ALA A 345 -16.25 1.28 1.25
N ILE A 346 -16.72 1.32 0.00
CA ILE A 346 -17.04 0.12 -0.79
C ILE A 346 -16.02 0.03 -1.91
N GLN A 347 -15.23 -1.04 -1.92
CA GLN A 347 -14.07 -1.18 -2.78
C GLN A 347 -14.03 -2.50 -3.53
N ARG A 348 -13.25 -2.51 -4.61
CA ARG A 348 -12.84 -3.70 -5.33
C ARG A 348 -11.33 -3.63 -5.59
N SER A 349 -10.59 -4.59 -5.05
CA SER A 349 -9.16 -4.71 -5.34
C SER A 349 -8.96 -5.65 -6.52
N ASP A 350 -8.30 -5.18 -7.58
CA ASP A 350 -8.12 -5.90 -8.82
C ASP A 350 -6.70 -6.46 -8.91
N TYR A 351 -6.58 -7.71 -9.33
CA TYR A 351 -5.33 -8.48 -9.38
C TYR A 351 -5.18 -9.22 -10.70
N MET A 352 -3.94 -9.53 -11.07
CA MET A 352 -3.60 -10.51 -12.08
C MET A 352 -2.81 -11.65 -11.45
N CYS A 353 -3.01 -12.86 -11.96
CA CYS A 353 -2.14 -14.00 -11.66
C CYS A 353 -0.85 -13.83 -12.47
N HIS A 354 0.19 -13.32 -11.83
CA HIS A 354 1.49 -13.04 -12.42
C HIS A 354 2.32 -14.32 -12.48
N LYS A 355 2.86 -14.65 -13.65
CA LYS A 355 3.89 -15.66 -13.80
C LYS A 355 5.26 -14.99 -13.71
N ASP A 356 6.00 -15.29 -12.66
CA ASP A 356 7.36 -14.79 -12.48
C ASP A 356 8.25 -15.35 -13.61
N PRO A 357 8.92 -14.49 -14.40
CA PRO A 357 9.66 -14.94 -15.58
C PRO A 357 10.94 -15.74 -15.24
N PHE A 358 11.42 -15.68 -14.01
CA PHE A 358 12.65 -16.32 -13.57
C PHE A 358 12.37 -17.67 -12.89
N THR A 359 11.45 -17.67 -11.94
CA THR A 359 11.07 -18.86 -11.15
C THR A 359 9.98 -19.69 -11.83
N ASN A 360 9.25 -19.12 -12.79
CA ASN A 360 8.05 -19.68 -13.41
C ASN A 360 6.88 -19.92 -12.44
N GLU A 361 6.97 -19.42 -11.21
CA GLU A 361 5.89 -19.52 -10.24
C GLU A 361 4.79 -18.48 -10.50
N TYR A 362 3.58 -18.80 -10.05
CA TYR A 362 2.44 -17.90 -10.14
C TYR A 362 2.20 -17.21 -8.80
N CYS A 363 2.15 -15.89 -8.81
CA CYS A 363 1.84 -15.06 -7.65
C CYS A 363 0.76 -14.03 -7.97
N LEU A 364 0.07 -13.53 -6.95
CA LEU A 364 -0.96 -12.52 -7.13
C LEU A 364 -0.31 -11.13 -7.17
N ARG A 365 -0.56 -10.35 -8.23
CA ARG A 365 -0.12 -8.95 -8.31
C ARG A 365 -1.30 -8.01 -8.42
N GLN A 366 -1.37 -7.03 -7.54
CA GLN A 366 -2.41 -6.00 -7.52
C GLN A 366 -2.20 -5.03 -8.69
N ILE A 367 -3.25 -4.85 -9.48
CA ILE A 367 -3.29 -3.90 -10.60
C ILE A 367 -3.61 -2.51 -10.06
N GLU A 368 -4.66 -2.43 -9.25
CA GLU A 368 -5.21 -1.21 -8.65
C GLU A 368 -6.24 -1.57 -7.58
N VAL A 369 -6.59 -0.58 -6.76
CA VAL A 369 -7.78 -0.61 -5.91
C VAL A 369 -8.78 0.38 -6.49
N ASN A 370 -10.05 -0.02 -6.53
CA ASN A 370 -11.17 0.83 -6.93
C ASN A 370 -12.01 1.10 -5.68
N ASN A 371 -12.15 2.36 -5.24
CA ASN A 371 -12.91 2.71 -4.05
C ASN A 371 -14.13 3.62 -4.31
N ILE A 372 -14.35 3.99 -5.57
CA ILE A 372 -15.50 4.76 -6.04
C ILE A 372 -16.12 4.04 -7.23
N ALA A 373 -17.45 3.99 -7.28
CA ALA A 373 -18.21 3.38 -8.38
C ALA A 373 -17.77 1.95 -8.77
N SER A 374 -17.31 1.15 -7.80
CA SER A 374 -16.95 -0.27 -7.99
C SER A 374 -18.12 -1.05 -8.62
N SER A 375 -17.99 -1.32 -9.92
CA SER A 375 -19.07 -1.79 -10.81
C SER A 375 -18.98 -3.28 -11.15
N MET A 376 -20.03 -3.84 -11.78
CA MET A 376 -20.13 -5.19 -12.35
C MET A 376 -20.43 -6.32 -11.35
N GLY A 377 -20.84 -6.00 -10.13
CA GLY A 377 -21.18 -7.01 -9.12
C GLY A 377 -22.32 -7.92 -9.59
N ALA A 378 -23.41 -7.34 -10.10
CA ALA A 378 -24.59 -8.12 -10.50
C ALA A 378 -24.30 -9.03 -11.68
N HIS A 379 -23.48 -8.55 -12.61
CA HIS A 379 -23.09 -9.34 -13.77
C HIS A 379 -22.14 -10.47 -13.40
N ALA A 380 -21.22 -10.25 -12.44
CA ALA A 380 -20.33 -11.31 -11.96
C ALA A 380 -21.11 -12.47 -11.31
N GLU A 381 -22.11 -12.18 -10.48
CA GLU A 381 -22.98 -13.21 -9.89
C GLU A 381 -23.65 -14.08 -10.97
N ARG A 382 -24.16 -13.42 -12.02
CA ARG A 382 -24.86 -14.07 -13.12
C ARG A 382 -23.92 -14.87 -14.02
N ALA A 383 -22.71 -14.37 -14.26
CA ALA A 383 -21.68 -15.09 -14.99
C ALA A 383 -21.29 -16.38 -14.26
N THR A 384 -21.14 -16.35 -12.94
CA THR A 384 -20.86 -17.55 -12.15
C THR A 384 -21.99 -18.58 -12.27
N ARG A 385 -23.25 -18.14 -12.17
CA ARG A 385 -24.42 -19.02 -12.37
C ARG A 385 -24.50 -19.57 -13.80
N LEU A 386 -24.18 -18.75 -14.79
CA LEU A 386 -24.14 -19.17 -16.20
C LEU A 386 -23.08 -20.25 -16.40
N HIS A 387 -21.84 -20.04 -15.95
CA HIS A 387 -20.76 -21.00 -16.12
C HIS A 387 -21.04 -22.33 -15.41
N ARG A 388 -21.65 -22.30 -14.22
CA ARG A 388 -22.11 -23.53 -13.54
C ARG A 388 -23.14 -24.30 -14.39
N ARG A 389 -24.08 -23.59 -15.05
CA ARG A 389 -25.02 -24.21 -16.01
C ARG A 389 -24.32 -24.75 -17.24
N THR A 390 -23.33 -24.04 -17.77
CA THR A 390 -22.54 -24.48 -18.92
C THR A 390 -21.80 -25.79 -18.61
N PHE A 391 -21.14 -25.90 -17.45
CA PHE A 391 -20.50 -27.16 -17.06
C PHE A 391 -21.51 -28.31 -16.89
N ALA A 392 -22.68 -28.05 -16.30
CA ALA A 392 -23.73 -29.06 -16.21
C ALA A 392 -24.22 -29.53 -17.59
N GLN A 393 -24.36 -28.62 -18.56
CA GLN A 393 -24.71 -28.95 -19.94
C GLN A 393 -23.62 -29.75 -20.67
N LEU A 394 -22.36 -29.56 -20.30
CA LEU A 394 -21.22 -30.33 -20.79
C LEU A 394 -21.09 -31.72 -20.13
N GLY A 395 -21.98 -32.06 -19.18
CA GLY A 395 -22.03 -33.38 -18.54
C GLY A 395 -21.16 -33.52 -17.29
N TYR A 396 -20.59 -32.44 -16.75
CA TYR A 396 -19.89 -32.48 -15.47
C TYR A 396 -20.89 -32.66 -14.32
N ASP A 397 -20.53 -33.51 -13.35
CA ASP A 397 -21.36 -33.72 -12.17
C ASP A 397 -21.28 -32.53 -11.20
N LYS A 398 -22.23 -32.51 -10.25
CA LYS A 398 -22.35 -31.41 -9.29
C LYS A 398 -21.11 -31.29 -8.38
N GLU A 399 -20.54 -32.39 -7.94
CA GLU A 399 -19.39 -32.36 -7.03
C GLU A 399 -18.17 -31.73 -7.71
N PHE A 400 -17.94 -32.05 -8.98
CA PHE A 400 -16.91 -31.41 -9.78
C PHE A 400 -17.16 -29.90 -9.93
N ILE A 401 -18.39 -29.50 -10.28
CA ILE A 401 -18.75 -28.09 -10.47
C ILE A 401 -18.57 -27.29 -9.18
N ASP A 402 -18.96 -27.85 -8.03
CA ASP A 402 -18.83 -27.21 -6.71
C ASP A 402 -17.36 -26.98 -6.32
N LYS A 403 -16.44 -27.87 -6.73
CA LYS A 403 -14.99 -27.71 -6.51
C LYS A 403 -14.35 -26.73 -7.50
N ALA A 404 -14.78 -26.76 -8.75
CA ALA A 404 -14.17 -26.01 -9.83
C ALA A 404 -14.63 -24.55 -9.91
N LEU A 405 -15.84 -24.22 -9.46
CA LEU A 405 -16.41 -22.88 -9.56
C LEU A 405 -16.90 -22.41 -8.19
N PRO A 406 -16.58 -21.17 -7.76
CA PRO A 406 -17.06 -20.65 -6.49
C PRO A 406 -18.59 -20.69 -6.39
N GLU A 407 -19.13 -21.20 -5.28
CA GLU A 407 -20.58 -21.33 -5.06
C GLU A 407 -21.22 -20.00 -4.61
N ASP A 408 -20.54 -19.24 -3.75
CA ASP A 408 -21.06 -18.05 -3.06
C ASP A 408 -20.56 -16.72 -3.65
N ASN A 409 -20.66 -16.53 -4.97
CA ASN A 409 -20.41 -15.21 -5.54
C ASN A 409 -21.60 -14.27 -5.25
N GLN A 410 -21.45 -13.35 -4.29
CA GLN A 410 -22.54 -12.43 -3.85
C GLN A 410 -22.11 -10.96 -3.62
N PRO A 411 -21.40 -10.30 -4.56
CA PRO A 411 -21.03 -8.89 -4.43
C PRO A 411 -22.21 -7.93 -4.23
N ILE A 412 -23.39 -8.19 -4.82
CA ILE A 412 -24.56 -7.30 -4.65
C ILE A 412 -25.08 -7.36 -3.21
N ALA A 413 -25.16 -8.57 -2.64
CA ALA A 413 -25.55 -8.73 -1.24
C ALA A 413 -24.57 -8.00 -0.31
N LEU A 414 -23.26 -8.12 -0.57
CA LEU A 414 -22.22 -7.44 0.21
C LEU A 414 -22.36 -5.90 0.14
N ILE A 415 -22.52 -5.35 -1.06
CA ILE A 415 -22.63 -3.89 -1.27
C ILE A 415 -23.91 -3.35 -0.62
N ALA A 416 -25.03 -4.02 -0.81
CA ALA A 416 -26.31 -3.62 -0.23
C ALA A 416 -26.31 -3.74 1.30
N GLU A 417 -25.69 -4.78 1.86
CA GLU A 417 -25.49 -4.90 3.31
C GLU A 417 -24.71 -3.71 3.86
N ALA A 418 -23.61 -3.31 3.21
CA ALA A 418 -22.78 -2.21 3.65
C ALA A 418 -23.57 -0.88 3.69
N LEU A 419 -24.32 -0.61 2.62
CA LEU A 419 -25.20 0.55 2.51
C LEU A 419 -26.33 0.48 3.56
N PHE A 420 -26.95 -0.68 3.74
CA PHE A 420 -28.02 -0.86 4.73
C PHE A 420 -27.52 -0.62 6.16
N LEU A 421 -26.36 -1.16 6.52
CA LEU A 421 -25.74 -0.94 7.83
C LEU A 421 -25.46 0.55 8.08
N ALA A 422 -24.94 1.25 7.08
CA ALA A 422 -24.71 2.69 7.17
C ALA A 422 -26.02 3.47 7.32
N TRP A 423 -27.05 3.15 6.54
CA TRP A 423 -28.35 3.82 6.58
C TRP A 423 -29.02 3.60 7.93
N LYS A 424 -29.02 2.35 8.41
CA LYS A 424 -29.54 1.99 9.73
C LYS A 424 -28.79 2.69 10.86
N SER A 425 -27.47 2.88 10.74
CA SER A 425 -26.67 3.59 11.74
C SER A 425 -26.92 5.09 11.82
N PHE A 426 -27.50 5.67 10.76
CA PHE A 426 -27.86 7.09 10.71
C PHE A 426 -29.07 7.42 11.62
N ASP A 427 -29.77 6.39 12.10
CA ASP A 427 -30.85 6.46 13.09
C ASP A 427 -31.97 7.46 12.74
N ASN A 428 -32.34 7.48 11.45
CA ASN A 428 -33.48 8.25 10.95
C ASN A 428 -34.23 7.43 9.89
N LYS A 429 -35.44 7.00 10.23
CA LYS A 429 -36.27 6.13 9.38
C LYS A 429 -36.80 6.82 8.12
N ASP A 430 -36.81 8.14 8.09
CA ASP A 430 -37.24 8.94 6.94
C ASP A 430 -36.05 9.36 6.07
N ALA A 431 -34.83 8.91 6.41
CA ALA A 431 -33.65 9.34 5.71
C ALA A 431 -33.48 8.64 4.35
N VAL A 432 -32.99 9.39 3.39
CA VAL A 432 -32.87 9.00 1.98
C VAL A 432 -31.50 8.39 1.69
N VAL A 433 -31.46 7.36 0.84
CA VAL A 433 -30.26 6.86 0.17
C VAL A 433 -30.17 7.51 -1.21
N LEU A 434 -29.24 8.45 -1.38
CA LEU A 434 -28.97 9.10 -2.65
C LEU A 434 -27.94 8.31 -3.46
N VAL A 435 -28.33 7.80 -4.62
CA VAL A 435 -27.43 7.17 -5.60
C VAL A 435 -27.08 8.19 -6.67
N VAL A 436 -25.82 8.62 -6.68
CA VAL A 436 -25.30 9.62 -7.64
C VAL A 436 -24.84 8.91 -8.91
N ILE A 437 -25.46 9.23 -10.04
CA ILE A 437 -25.31 8.49 -11.30
C ILE A 437 -24.75 9.36 -12.42
N GLU A 438 -24.28 8.72 -13.49
CA GLU A 438 -23.85 9.38 -14.72
C GLU A 438 -25.05 9.90 -15.51
N ASP A 439 -24.83 10.90 -16.37
CA ASP A 439 -25.88 11.43 -17.26
C ASP A 439 -26.33 10.38 -18.27
N GLU A 440 -25.38 9.62 -18.81
CA GLU A 440 -25.60 8.47 -19.68
C GLU A 440 -24.92 7.25 -19.09
N ASN A 441 -25.65 6.14 -18.91
CA ASN A 441 -25.14 4.97 -18.21
C ASN A 441 -25.60 3.66 -18.84
N MET A 442 -24.71 3.05 -19.62
CA MET A 442 -24.95 1.73 -20.21
C MET A 442 -25.05 0.60 -19.16
N ASN A 443 -24.43 0.78 -18.00
CA ASN A 443 -24.35 -0.23 -16.94
C ASN A 443 -25.38 0.02 -15.81
N GLN A 444 -26.47 0.74 -16.08
CA GLN A 444 -27.48 1.06 -15.07
C GLN A 444 -28.08 -0.19 -14.42
N ILE A 445 -28.25 -1.27 -15.18
CA ILE A 445 -28.87 -2.53 -14.71
C ILE A 445 -28.05 -3.14 -13.56
N ASP A 446 -26.71 -3.10 -13.63
CA ASP A 446 -25.84 -3.55 -12.55
C ASP A 446 -26.10 -2.78 -11.25
N GLN A 447 -26.35 -1.47 -11.37
CA GLN A 447 -26.59 -0.60 -10.22
C GLN A 447 -27.95 -0.88 -9.57
N ARG A 448 -28.99 -1.10 -10.39
CA ARG A 448 -30.35 -1.38 -9.91
C ARG A 448 -30.43 -2.59 -9.00
N HIS A 449 -29.57 -3.59 -9.19
CA HIS A 449 -29.55 -4.76 -8.32
C HIS A 449 -29.14 -4.44 -6.88
N VAL A 450 -28.31 -3.42 -6.65
CA VAL A 450 -28.00 -2.94 -5.30
C VAL A 450 -29.25 -2.33 -4.66
N GLU A 451 -30.03 -1.56 -5.43
CA GLU A 451 -31.26 -0.91 -4.95
C GLU A 451 -32.33 -1.95 -4.60
N PHE A 452 -32.62 -2.90 -5.49
CA PHE A 452 -33.55 -3.98 -5.21
C PHE A 452 -33.14 -4.77 -3.97
N LYS A 453 -31.83 -4.95 -3.76
CA LYS A 453 -31.34 -5.63 -2.56
C LYS A 453 -31.49 -4.78 -1.30
N LEU A 454 -31.37 -3.46 -1.38
CA LEU A 454 -31.70 -2.55 -0.27
C LEU A 454 -33.19 -2.59 0.08
N GLU A 455 -34.06 -2.67 -0.93
CA GLU A 455 -35.51 -2.85 -0.75
C GLU A 455 -35.80 -4.15 0.01
N GLU A 456 -35.20 -5.27 -0.40
CA GLU A 456 -35.30 -6.56 0.30
C GLU A 456 -34.80 -6.50 1.75
N LEU A 457 -33.78 -5.68 2.04
CA LEU A 457 -33.26 -5.46 3.39
C LEU A 457 -34.13 -4.52 4.24
N GLY A 458 -35.10 -3.84 3.62
CA GLY A 458 -36.11 -3.02 4.30
C GLY A 458 -35.95 -1.50 4.13
N VAL A 459 -35.12 -1.02 3.19
CA VAL A 459 -35.12 0.40 2.82
C VAL A 459 -36.34 0.68 1.92
N PRO A 460 -37.23 1.63 2.27
CA PRO A 460 -38.37 1.97 1.44
C PRO A 460 -37.98 2.43 0.03
N VAL A 461 -38.72 1.99 -0.98
CA VAL A 461 -38.45 2.27 -2.40
C VAL A 461 -38.40 3.77 -2.68
N ASP A 462 -39.30 4.54 -2.06
CA ASP A 462 -39.40 6.00 -2.20
C ASP A 462 -38.25 6.76 -1.51
N GLN A 463 -37.47 6.08 -0.67
CA GLN A 463 -36.28 6.64 -0.03
C GLN A 463 -34.98 6.33 -0.79
N ILE A 464 -35.03 5.54 -1.87
CA ILE A 464 -33.88 5.28 -2.73
C ILE A 464 -33.98 6.17 -3.97
N VAL A 465 -33.19 7.24 -4.01
CA VAL A 465 -33.30 8.26 -5.07
C VAL A 465 -32.05 8.26 -5.96
N ARG A 466 -32.26 8.23 -7.27
CA ARG A 466 -31.17 8.30 -8.27
C ARG A 466 -31.13 9.69 -8.88
N LYS A 467 -29.96 10.33 -8.88
CA LYS A 467 -29.76 11.68 -9.44
C LYS A 467 -28.39 11.84 -10.08
N THR A 468 -28.30 12.60 -11.16
CA THR A 468 -27.02 13.05 -11.69
C THR A 468 -26.42 14.15 -10.81
N LEU A 469 -25.14 14.48 -10.98
CA LEU A 469 -24.52 15.58 -10.23
C LEU A 469 -25.20 16.93 -10.53
N THR A 470 -25.59 17.17 -11.78
CA THR A 470 -26.35 18.37 -12.19
C THR A 470 -27.71 18.43 -11.51
N GLN A 471 -28.45 17.32 -11.46
CA GLN A 471 -29.74 17.28 -10.75
C GLN A 471 -29.55 17.46 -9.24
N CYS A 472 -28.46 16.93 -8.67
CA CYS A 472 -28.13 17.14 -7.27
C CYS A 472 -27.87 18.62 -6.96
N TYR A 473 -27.22 19.36 -7.86
CA TYR A 473 -27.04 20.81 -7.71
C TYR A 473 -28.40 21.52 -7.59
N GLU A 474 -29.37 21.11 -8.40
CA GLU A 474 -30.70 21.73 -8.48
C GLU A 474 -31.61 21.38 -7.30
N CYS A 475 -31.54 20.15 -6.78
CA CYS A 475 -32.52 19.64 -5.81
C CYS A 475 -32.00 19.44 -4.37
N LEU A 476 -30.68 19.47 -4.15
CA LEU A 476 -30.13 19.30 -2.80
C LEU A 476 -29.89 20.63 -2.12
N THR A 477 -30.25 20.73 -0.85
CA THR A 477 -29.90 21.87 0.00
C THR A 477 -29.09 21.41 1.21
N LEU A 478 -28.31 22.34 1.79
CA LEU A 478 -27.54 22.11 3.00
C LEU A 478 -28.09 23.02 4.09
N SER A 479 -28.55 22.46 5.21
CA SER A 479 -29.01 23.25 6.35
C SER A 479 -27.82 23.91 7.08
N PRO A 480 -28.05 24.93 7.93
CA PRO A 480 -27.00 25.49 8.79
C PRO A 480 -26.34 24.46 9.71
N GLU A 481 -27.09 23.44 10.13
CA GLU A 481 -26.63 22.29 10.93
C GLU A 481 -25.91 21.22 10.08
N ARG A 482 -25.69 21.51 8.79
CA ARG A 482 -25.01 20.67 7.81
C ARG A 482 -25.77 19.40 7.44
N HIS A 483 -27.09 19.40 7.61
CA HIS A 483 -27.93 18.32 7.09
C HIS A 483 -28.08 18.45 5.58
N LEU A 484 -27.76 17.38 4.83
CA LEU A 484 -28.07 17.32 3.40
C LEU A 484 -29.54 16.96 3.21
N LEU A 485 -30.28 17.78 2.49
CA LEU A 485 -31.72 17.63 2.33
C LEU A 485 -32.11 17.39 0.87
N TYR A 486 -33.03 16.45 0.65
CA TYR A 486 -33.75 16.23 -0.59
C TYR A 486 -35.25 16.29 -0.31
N SER A 487 -35.95 17.26 -0.92
CA SER A 487 -37.38 17.49 -0.69
C SER A 487 -37.75 17.57 0.80
N GLY A 488 -36.89 18.20 1.61
CA GLY A 488 -37.05 18.34 3.07
C GLY A 488 -36.63 17.12 3.91
N SER A 489 -36.38 15.96 3.28
CA SER A 489 -35.91 14.76 3.97
C SER A 489 -34.39 14.73 4.04
N ARG A 490 -33.82 14.27 5.18
CA ARG A 490 -32.36 14.14 5.34
C ARG A 490 -31.82 13.01 4.48
N ILE A 491 -30.68 13.22 3.85
CA ILE A 491 -29.94 12.16 3.15
C ILE A 491 -29.00 11.49 4.16
N ALA A 492 -29.19 10.19 4.37
CA ALA A 492 -28.28 9.38 5.19
C ALA A 492 -27.02 8.99 4.43
N ILE A 493 -27.16 8.63 3.15
CA ILE A 493 -26.07 8.09 2.33
C ILE A 493 -26.00 8.80 0.99
N VAL A 494 -24.78 9.14 0.58
CA VAL A 494 -24.44 9.50 -0.79
C VAL A 494 -23.59 8.37 -1.39
N TYR A 495 -24.22 7.56 -2.25
CA TYR A 495 -23.59 6.43 -2.95
C TYR A 495 -23.16 6.84 -4.35
N PHE A 496 -21.85 7.00 -4.55
CA PHE A 496 -21.29 7.43 -5.83
C PHE A 496 -21.18 6.27 -6.83
N ARG A 497 -21.93 6.40 -7.93
CA ARG A 497 -21.76 5.67 -9.20
C ARG A 497 -21.30 6.58 -10.34
N SER A 498 -20.89 7.81 -10.01
CA SER A 498 -20.37 8.86 -10.89
C SER A 498 -19.35 9.71 -10.09
N GLY A 499 -18.79 10.75 -10.70
CA GLY A 499 -17.89 11.69 -10.02
C GLY A 499 -16.43 11.23 -9.84
N TYR A 500 -16.05 10.15 -10.54
CA TYR A 500 -14.69 9.59 -10.54
C TYR A 500 -13.82 10.02 -11.74
N GLY A 501 -14.39 10.71 -12.72
CA GLY A 501 -13.67 11.21 -13.91
C GLY A 501 -14.06 12.65 -14.24
N PRO A 502 -13.17 13.41 -14.89
CA PRO A 502 -13.40 14.82 -15.21
C PRO A 502 -14.61 15.03 -16.12
N GLN A 503 -14.94 14.05 -16.97
CA GLN A 503 -16.12 14.09 -17.85
C GLN A 503 -17.45 14.17 -17.10
N HIS A 504 -17.49 13.78 -15.82
CA HIS A 504 -18.69 13.91 -14.97
C HIS A 504 -18.88 15.31 -14.38
N TYR A 505 -17.91 16.21 -14.60
CA TYR A 505 -17.93 17.58 -14.08
C TYR A 505 -17.81 18.59 -15.24
N HIS A 506 -18.85 18.64 -16.08
CA HIS A 506 -18.86 19.46 -17.28
C HIS A 506 -19.14 20.96 -17.00
N SER A 507 -19.51 21.33 -15.77
CA SER A 507 -19.67 22.72 -15.31
C SER A 507 -19.34 22.91 -13.82
N ASP A 508 -19.38 24.16 -13.34
CA ASP A 508 -19.23 24.48 -11.91
C ASP A 508 -20.37 23.91 -11.04
N ARG A 509 -21.51 23.54 -11.65
CA ARG A 509 -22.68 23.01 -10.93
C ARG A 509 -22.39 21.66 -10.30
N GLU A 510 -21.73 20.77 -11.03
CA GLU A 510 -21.40 19.43 -10.56
C GLU A 510 -20.38 19.48 -9.42
N TRP A 511 -19.42 20.41 -9.52
CA TRP A 511 -18.46 20.69 -8.45
C TRP A 511 -19.14 21.23 -7.20
N GLU A 512 -20.10 22.15 -7.34
CA GLU A 512 -20.84 22.70 -6.21
C GLU A 512 -21.76 21.66 -5.56
N ALA A 513 -22.40 20.79 -6.35
CA ALA A 513 -23.16 19.65 -5.83
C ALA A 513 -22.28 18.72 -5.00
N ARG A 514 -21.10 18.37 -5.54
CA ARG A 514 -20.13 17.53 -4.84
C ARG A 514 -19.66 18.19 -3.54
N LYS A 515 -19.31 19.47 -3.58
CA LYS A 515 -18.93 20.25 -2.40
C LYS A 515 -20.02 20.22 -1.33
N ARG A 516 -21.28 20.44 -1.72
CA ARG A 516 -22.43 20.41 -0.80
C ARG A 516 -22.59 19.06 -0.11
N MET A 517 -22.43 17.96 -0.85
CA MET A 517 -22.44 16.60 -0.28
C MET A 517 -21.30 16.40 0.72
N GLU A 518 -20.07 16.78 0.37
CA GLU A 518 -18.91 16.60 1.24
C GLU A 518 -19.00 17.44 2.52
N LEU A 519 -19.56 18.65 2.44
CA LEU A 519 -19.79 19.51 3.59
C LEU A 519 -20.91 19.02 4.51
N SER A 520 -21.72 18.05 4.10
CA SER A 520 -22.84 17.56 4.91
C SER A 520 -22.48 16.45 5.90
N ASP A 521 -23.41 16.16 6.81
CA ASP A 521 -23.37 15.03 7.74
C ASP A 521 -23.73 13.67 7.11
N ALA A 522 -24.16 13.64 5.85
CA ALA A 522 -24.44 12.39 5.15
C ALA A 522 -23.19 11.50 5.06
N ILE A 523 -23.35 10.18 5.08
CA ILE A 523 -22.26 9.23 4.89
C ILE A 523 -21.99 9.10 3.39
N LYS A 524 -20.80 9.52 2.95
CA LYS A 524 -20.37 9.39 1.55
C LYS A 524 -19.63 8.06 1.37
N THR A 525 -19.89 7.34 0.28
CA THR A 525 -19.13 6.14 -0.12
C THR A 525 -18.56 6.29 -1.53
N PRO A 526 -17.30 6.76 -1.66
CA PRO A 526 -16.42 7.29 -0.60
C PRO A 526 -16.61 8.81 -0.40
N TRP A 527 -16.19 9.33 0.75
CA TRP A 527 -15.94 10.77 0.92
C TRP A 527 -14.65 11.17 0.20
N ILE A 528 -14.47 12.48 -0.05
CA ILE A 528 -13.41 12.96 -0.97
C ILE A 528 -11.98 12.54 -0.57
N GLY A 529 -11.63 12.52 0.70
CA GLY A 529 -10.28 12.13 1.12
C GLY A 529 -10.00 10.65 0.97
N LEU A 530 -11.02 9.79 1.13
CA LEU A 530 -10.88 8.38 0.75
C LEU A 530 -10.70 8.25 -0.77
N GLN A 531 -11.44 9.01 -1.58
CA GLN A 531 -11.25 9.02 -3.04
C GLN A 531 -9.81 9.43 -3.41
N VAL A 532 -9.26 10.46 -2.78
CA VAL A 532 -7.86 10.91 -3.00
C VAL A 532 -6.83 9.87 -2.54
N ALA A 533 -7.08 9.20 -1.42
CA ALA A 533 -6.24 8.13 -0.89
C ALA A 533 -6.20 6.87 -1.78
N ASN A 534 -7.03 6.80 -2.83
CA ASN A 534 -7.05 5.69 -3.79
C ASN A 534 -6.42 6.05 -5.14
N THR A 535 -5.77 7.21 -5.23
CA THR A 535 -5.00 7.59 -6.42
C THR A 535 -3.86 6.61 -6.68
N LYS A 536 -3.49 6.47 -7.96
CA LYS A 536 -2.35 5.64 -8.38
C LYS A 536 -1.04 6.13 -7.72
N LYS A 537 -0.90 7.43 -7.49
CA LYS A 537 0.18 8.01 -6.70
C LYS A 537 0.21 7.49 -5.27
N THR A 538 -0.94 7.39 -4.60
CA THR A 538 -1.02 6.82 -3.25
C THR A 538 -0.62 5.35 -3.25
N GLN A 539 -1.09 4.57 -4.23
CA GLN A 539 -0.67 3.18 -4.41
C GLN A 539 0.85 3.05 -4.58
N GLN A 540 1.47 3.94 -5.38
CA GLN A 540 2.93 3.98 -5.55
C GLN A 540 3.67 4.30 -4.25
N VAL A 541 3.21 5.30 -3.49
CA VAL A 541 3.82 5.68 -2.21
C VAL A 541 3.68 4.55 -1.18
N LEU A 542 2.53 3.88 -1.14
CA LEU A 542 2.34 2.70 -0.27
C LEU A 542 3.32 1.57 -0.62
N ALA A 543 3.73 1.44 -1.89
CA ALA A 543 4.70 0.44 -2.30
C ALA A 543 6.14 0.72 -1.86
N GLU A 544 6.45 1.95 -1.40
CA GLU A 544 7.76 2.29 -0.87
C GLU A 544 8.08 1.52 0.43
N ASP A 545 9.38 1.33 0.66
CA ASP A 545 9.87 0.57 1.81
C ASP A 545 9.45 1.27 3.13
N GLY A 546 8.96 0.49 4.09
CA GLY A 546 8.48 0.99 5.39
C GLY A 546 7.15 1.75 5.38
N VAL A 547 6.56 2.12 4.23
CA VAL A 547 5.31 2.91 4.21
C VAL A 547 4.09 2.10 4.64
N VAL A 548 3.91 0.86 4.15
CA VAL A 548 2.80 -0.01 4.59
C VAL A 548 2.82 -0.23 6.10
N GLU A 549 4.00 -0.48 6.69
CA GLU A 549 4.16 -0.75 8.12
C GLU A 549 3.88 0.46 9.01
N ARG A 550 3.91 1.69 8.47
CA ARG A 550 3.47 2.88 9.22
C ARG A 550 1.98 2.87 9.50
N TYR A 551 1.22 2.26 8.58
CA TYR A 551 -0.23 2.13 8.72
C TYR A 551 -0.56 0.80 9.39
N ILE A 552 -0.10 -0.31 8.80
CA ILE A 552 -0.45 -1.67 9.20
C ILE A 552 0.47 -2.12 10.34
N GLY A 553 -0.05 -2.06 11.57
CA GLY A 553 0.68 -2.44 12.78
C GLY A 553 1.00 -3.93 12.91
N ASP A 554 0.34 -4.80 12.13
CA ASP A 554 0.64 -6.24 12.05
C ASP A 554 1.63 -6.54 10.91
N PRO A 555 2.89 -6.93 11.22
CA PRO A 555 3.91 -7.16 10.20
C PRO A 555 3.56 -8.28 9.21
N ARG A 556 2.77 -9.28 9.62
CA ARG A 556 2.36 -10.37 8.69
C ARG A 556 1.37 -9.86 7.65
N GLN A 557 0.48 -8.96 8.06
CA GLN A 557 -0.47 -8.31 7.16
C GLN A 557 0.25 -7.34 6.22
N ALA A 558 1.16 -6.52 6.76
CA ALA A 558 1.99 -5.64 5.96
C ALA A 558 2.80 -6.41 4.91
N ALA A 559 3.42 -7.54 5.29
CA ALA A 559 4.15 -8.40 4.37
C ALA A 559 3.24 -9.04 3.30
N SER A 560 2.06 -9.52 3.69
CA SER A 560 1.09 -10.12 2.76
C SER A 560 0.61 -9.11 1.71
N ILE A 561 0.35 -7.88 2.15
CA ILE A 561 0.01 -6.75 1.29
C ILE A 561 1.15 -6.46 0.30
N ARG A 562 2.37 -6.30 0.81
CA ARG A 562 3.55 -5.99 0.00
C ARG A 562 3.82 -7.06 -1.04
N ALA A 563 3.59 -8.33 -0.69
CA ALA A 563 3.73 -9.45 -1.61
C ALA A 563 2.82 -9.32 -2.85
N THR A 564 1.74 -8.54 -2.77
CA THR A 564 0.87 -8.28 -3.92
C THR A 564 1.30 -7.10 -4.78
N PHE A 565 2.18 -6.20 -4.33
CA PHE A 565 2.59 -5.06 -5.14
C PHE A 565 3.50 -5.50 -6.29
N ALA A 566 3.26 -4.95 -7.48
CA ALA A 566 4.25 -4.93 -8.54
C ALA A 566 5.24 -3.78 -8.29
N GLY A 567 6.32 -3.71 -9.08
CA GLY A 567 7.18 -2.53 -9.07
C GLY A 567 6.40 -1.26 -9.39
N LEU A 568 6.49 -0.25 -8.51
CA LEU A 568 5.79 1.02 -8.62
C LEU A 568 6.78 2.14 -8.32
N TRP A 569 6.91 3.10 -9.24
CA TRP A 569 7.90 4.17 -9.13
C TRP A 569 7.29 5.54 -9.40
N SER A 570 7.70 6.50 -8.58
CA SER A 570 7.57 7.91 -8.93
C SER A 570 8.42 8.20 -10.16
N ILE A 571 7.94 9.09 -11.03
CA ILE A 571 8.75 9.68 -12.10
C ILE A 571 8.91 11.20 -11.92
N GLU A 572 8.54 11.69 -10.75
CA GLU A 572 8.71 13.06 -10.32
C GLU A 572 10.16 13.32 -9.91
N GLY A 573 10.71 14.46 -10.32
CA GLY A 573 12.07 14.85 -9.98
C GLY A 573 13.12 14.36 -10.97
N ASN A 574 14.38 14.50 -10.57
CA ASN A 574 15.55 14.20 -11.40
C ASN A 574 16.65 13.47 -10.62
N ASP A 575 16.28 12.74 -9.56
CA ASP A 575 17.23 11.90 -8.84
C ASP A 575 17.70 10.72 -9.73
N PRO A 576 18.83 10.08 -9.37
CA PRO A 576 19.40 8.99 -10.17
C PRO A 576 18.45 7.80 -10.39
N ILE A 577 17.60 7.48 -9.40
CA ILE A 577 16.65 6.37 -9.49
C ILE A 577 15.57 6.72 -10.50
N THR A 578 14.97 7.91 -10.39
CA THR A 578 13.97 8.39 -11.35
C THR A 578 14.51 8.42 -12.78
N ARG A 579 15.73 8.95 -12.99
CA ARG A 579 16.39 8.94 -14.32
C ARG A 579 16.58 7.52 -14.84
N LYS A 580 17.06 6.60 -14.00
CA LYS A 580 17.26 5.20 -14.36
C LYS A 580 15.93 4.52 -14.73
N MET A 581 14.86 4.77 -13.98
CA MET A 581 13.55 4.17 -14.24
C MET A 581 12.92 4.73 -15.52
N VAL A 582 12.98 6.05 -15.75
CA VAL A 582 12.49 6.67 -16.99
C VAL A 582 13.28 6.17 -18.20
N GLN A 583 14.61 6.13 -18.11
CA GLN A 583 15.45 5.59 -19.20
C GLN A 583 15.18 4.09 -19.41
N GLY A 584 14.98 3.33 -18.34
CA GLY A 584 14.61 1.91 -18.40
C GLY A 584 13.27 1.71 -19.11
N ALA A 585 12.27 2.53 -18.83
CA ALA A 585 10.98 2.52 -19.52
C ALA A 585 11.09 2.85 -21.01
N ILE A 586 11.97 3.80 -21.37
CA ILE A 586 12.23 4.15 -22.78
C ILE A 586 12.95 3.01 -23.51
N SER A 587 13.95 2.40 -22.88
CA SER A 587 14.76 1.35 -23.48
C SER A 587 14.07 -0.01 -23.51
N HIS A 588 13.16 -0.29 -22.57
CA HIS A 588 12.45 -1.57 -22.44
C HIS A 588 10.94 -1.35 -22.25
N PRO A 589 10.24 -0.77 -23.24
CA PRO A 589 8.88 -0.30 -23.06
C PRO A 589 7.84 -1.41 -22.87
N SER A 590 8.19 -2.66 -23.17
CA SER A 590 7.33 -3.81 -22.90
C SER A 590 7.30 -4.21 -21.42
N GLN A 591 8.21 -3.71 -20.57
CA GLN A 591 8.30 -4.06 -19.15
C GLN A 591 7.54 -3.09 -18.24
N PHE A 592 6.99 -2.00 -18.78
CA PHE A 592 6.37 -0.96 -17.98
C PHE A 592 5.03 -0.50 -18.55
N VAL A 593 4.23 0.12 -17.69
CA VAL A 593 2.99 0.83 -18.00
C VAL A 593 3.06 2.18 -17.31
N LEU A 594 2.75 3.25 -18.05
CA LEU A 594 2.66 4.59 -17.51
C LEU A 594 1.19 4.91 -17.21
N LYS A 595 0.87 5.19 -15.94
CA LYS A 595 -0.51 5.40 -15.50
C LYS A 595 -0.74 6.85 -15.06
N PRO A 596 -1.75 7.55 -15.59
CA PRO A 596 -2.19 8.84 -15.04
C PRO A 596 -2.99 8.63 -13.74
N GLN A 597 -3.31 9.71 -13.04
CA GLN A 597 -4.21 9.70 -11.87
C GLN A 597 -5.70 9.58 -12.24
N LEU A 598 -6.04 8.76 -13.23
CA LEU A 598 -7.42 8.51 -13.66
C LEU A 598 -7.93 7.16 -13.12
N GLU A 599 -9.24 7.07 -12.93
CA GLU A 599 -9.94 5.86 -12.49
C GLU A 599 -10.75 5.24 -13.65
N GLY A 600 -11.10 3.95 -13.53
CA GLY A 600 -11.91 3.24 -14.52
C GLY A 600 -11.12 2.58 -15.66
N GLY A 601 -9.80 2.43 -15.51
CA GLY A 601 -8.95 1.72 -16.46
C GLY A 601 -8.68 2.44 -17.79
N GLY A 602 -9.13 3.70 -17.92
CA GLY A 602 -8.86 4.54 -19.08
C GLY A 602 -7.59 5.39 -18.93
N GLY A 603 -6.89 5.62 -20.04
CA GLY A 603 -5.78 6.58 -20.12
C GLY A 603 -4.39 6.06 -19.77
N ASN A 604 -4.21 4.76 -19.56
CA ASN A 604 -2.87 4.16 -19.42
C ASN A 604 -2.12 4.20 -20.75
N PHE A 605 -0.80 4.41 -20.68
CA PHE A 605 0.08 4.37 -21.85
C PHE A 605 0.95 3.12 -21.80
N TYR A 606 1.07 2.45 -22.94
CA TYR A 606 1.77 1.18 -23.10
C TYR A 606 2.73 1.24 -24.27
N SER A 607 3.83 0.49 -24.16
CA SER A 607 4.78 0.29 -25.26
C SER A 607 5.20 1.62 -25.91
N GLU A 608 5.01 1.79 -27.22
CA GLU A 608 5.39 3.02 -27.94
C GLU A 608 4.65 4.28 -27.46
N SER A 609 3.36 4.17 -27.11
CA SER A 609 2.60 5.34 -26.63
C SER A 609 3.14 5.86 -25.29
N MET A 610 3.66 4.98 -24.43
CA MET A 610 4.35 5.34 -23.20
C MET A 610 5.67 6.05 -23.49
N VAL A 611 6.49 5.52 -24.42
CA VAL A 611 7.76 6.14 -24.79
C VAL A 611 7.54 7.55 -25.32
N ASN A 612 6.62 7.69 -26.27
CA ASN A 612 6.27 8.99 -26.85
C ASN A 612 5.79 9.95 -25.77
N LYS A 613 4.95 9.48 -24.83
CA LYS A 613 4.48 10.30 -23.71
C LYS A 613 5.62 10.74 -22.79
N LEU A 614 6.52 9.83 -22.40
CA LEU A 614 7.68 10.15 -21.55
C LEU A 614 8.65 11.14 -22.20
N GLN A 615 8.82 11.09 -23.52
CA GLN A 615 9.69 12.00 -24.27
C GLN A 615 9.15 13.43 -24.35
N ILE A 616 7.82 13.60 -24.42
CA ILE A 616 7.20 14.92 -24.49
C ILE A 616 6.85 15.51 -23.13
N LEU A 617 6.77 14.68 -22.08
CA LEU A 617 6.41 15.12 -20.73
C LEU A 617 7.47 16.06 -20.17
N LYS A 618 7.05 17.29 -19.85
CA LYS A 618 7.88 18.24 -19.13
C LYS A 618 8.08 17.76 -17.68
N PRO A 619 9.20 18.10 -17.01
CA PRO A 619 9.45 17.68 -15.64
C PRO A 619 8.29 17.94 -14.67
N GLU A 620 7.61 19.08 -14.80
CA GLU A 620 6.46 19.48 -13.99
C GLU A 620 5.20 18.64 -14.24
N GLU A 621 5.06 18.02 -15.41
CA GLU A 621 3.91 17.20 -15.77
C GLU A 621 4.05 15.76 -15.29
N ARG A 622 5.27 15.33 -14.93
CA ARG A 622 5.57 13.95 -14.54
C ARG A 622 4.88 13.54 -13.25
N ALA A 623 4.62 14.47 -12.33
CA ALA A 623 3.91 14.21 -11.07
C ALA A 623 2.47 13.70 -11.29
N ALA A 624 1.88 13.96 -12.47
CA ALA A 624 0.55 13.45 -12.82
C ALA A 624 0.55 11.95 -13.19
N PHE A 625 1.71 11.30 -13.20
CA PHE A 625 1.87 9.91 -13.63
C PHE A 625 2.68 9.08 -12.62
N ILE A 626 2.50 7.78 -12.68
CA ILE A 626 3.39 6.80 -12.07
C ILE A 626 3.86 5.81 -13.15
N LEU A 627 5.04 5.24 -12.93
CA LEU A 627 5.51 4.10 -13.70
C LEU A 627 5.23 2.82 -12.92
N MET A 628 4.61 1.84 -13.57
CA MET A 628 4.33 0.53 -12.97
C MET A 628 4.97 -0.56 -13.81
N GLU A 629 5.50 -1.59 -13.15
CA GLU A 629 5.96 -2.81 -13.77
C GLU A 629 4.80 -3.50 -14.50
N ARG A 630 5.04 -3.95 -15.73
CA ARG A 630 4.05 -4.69 -16.49
C ARG A 630 3.94 -6.10 -15.93
N ILE A 631 2.75 -6.43 -15.44
CA ILE A 631 2.46 -7.78 -14.95
C ILE A 631 2.44 -8.75 -16.14
N HIS A 632 3.14 -9.87 -16.02
CA HIS A 632 3.09 -11.02 -16.94
C HIS A 632 1.96 -11.98 -16.54
N PRO A 633 0.75 -11.90 -17.13
CA PRO A 633 -0.40 -12.64 -16.62
C PRO A 633 -0.34 -14.10 -17.06
N MET A 634 -0.99 -14.98 -16.31
CA MET A 634 -1.38 -16.30 -16.78
C MET A 634 -2.20 -16.18 -18.07
N ARG A 635 -1.82 -16.97 -19.08
CA ARG A 635 -2.47 -16.98 -20.40
C ARG A 635 -3.25 -18.27 -20.55
N VAL A 636 -4.50 -18.14 -20.98
CA VAL A 636 -5.41 -19.24 -21.23
C VAL A 636 -6.12 -19.02 -22.56
N GLU A 637 -6.42 -20.08 -23.30
CA GLU A 637 -7.29 -19.96 -24.47
C GLU A 637 -8.75 -20.02 -24.04
N ASN A 638 -9.57 -19.10 -24.54
CA ASN A 638 -10.99 -19.07 -24.24
C ASN A 638 -11.80 -18.45 -25.39
N TYR A 639 -13.10 -18.72 -25.43
CA TYR A 639 -14.03 -18.08 -26.35
C TYR A 639 -14.55 -16.78 -25.74
N LEU A 640 -14.36 -15.66 -26.44
CA LEU A 640 -14.99 -14.40 -26.09
C LEU A 640 -16.27 -14.22 -26.90
N LEU A 641 -17.37 -13.94 -26.21
CA LEU A 641 -18.68 -13.70 -26.79
C LEU A 641 -19.03 -12.22 -26.69
N ARG A 642 -19.52 -11.64 -27.78
CA ARG A 642 -20.03 -10.27 -27.83
C ARG A 642 -21.36 -10.26 -28.58
N ALA A 643 -22.25 -9.33 -28.21
CA ALA A 643 -23.55 -9.22 -28.83
C ALA A 643 -23.42 -8.98 -30.34
N ASN A 644 -24.22 -9.70 -31.14
CA ASN A 644 -24.24 -9.61 -32.60
C ASN A 644 -22.88 -9.92 -33.28
N GLN A 645 -22.02 -10.70 -32.63
CA GLN A 645 -20.75 -11.17 -33.19
C GLN A 645 -20.63 -12.67 -32.99
N GLU A 646 -19.93 -13.34 -33.91
CA GLU A 646 -19.56 -14.74 -33.75
C GLU A 646 -18.61 -14.92 -32.55
N PRO A 647 -18.69 -16.03 -31.80
CA PRO A 647 -17.72 -16.34 -30.75
C PRO A 647 -16.30 -16.41 -31.32
N VAL A 648 -15.34 -15.77 -30.64
CA VAL A 648 -13.94 -15.73 -31.07
C VAL A 648 -13.06 -16.48 -30.08
N LEU A 649 -12.36 -17.52 -30.55
CA LEU A 649 -11.33 -18.20 -29.77
C LEU A 649 -10.04 -17.37 -29.75
N LEU A 650 -9.58 -16.99 -28.57
CA LEU A 650 -8.38 -16.17 -28.38
C LEU A 650 -7.52 -16.67 -27.23
N LYS A 651 -6.24 -16.32 -27.26
CA LYS A 651 -5.42 -16.29 -26.05
C LYS A 651 -5.83 -15.09 -25.21
N CYS A 652 -6.12 -15.35 -23.96
CA CYS A 652 -6.74 -14.43 -23.05
C CYS A 652 -5.92 -14.28 -21.76
N VAL A 653 -6.08 -13.12 -21.14
CA VAL A 653 -5.58 -12.80 -19.80
C VAL A 653 -6.75 -12.31 -18.95
N SER A 654 -6.69 -12.61 -17.66
CA SER A 654 -7.79 -12.32 -16.74
C SER A 654 -7.35 -11.47 -15.55
N GLU A 655 -8.25 -10.61 -15.10
CA GLU A 655 -8.11 -9.71 -13.96
C GLU A 655 -9.17 -10.07 -12.92
N LEU A 656 -8.75 -10.49 -11.73
CA LEU A 656 -9.59 -10.87 -10.61
C LEU A 656 -9.81 -9.66 -9.70
N GLY A 657 -11.06 -9.18 -9.62
CA GLY A 657 -11.51 -8.19 -8.66
C GLY A 657 -12.17 -8.84 -7.45
N ILE A 658 -11.74 -8.49 -6.24
CA ILE A 658 -12.35 -8.92 -4.98
C ILE A 658 -13.05 -7.74 -4.32
N TYR A 659 -14.33 -7.89 -4.00
CA TYR A 659 -15.11 -6.85 -3.35
C TYR A 659 -14.94 -6.88 -1.83
N GLY A 660 -14.99 -5.69 -1.24
CA GLY A 660 -14.99 -5.51 0.20
C GLY A 660 -15.60 -4.18 0.62
N TYR A 661 -15.95 -4.07 1.89
CA TYR A 661 -16.28 -2.80 2.50
C TYR A 661 -15.59 -2.61 3.84
N ALA A 662 -15.44 -1.34 4.22
CA ALA A 662 -15.13 -0.92 5.57
C ALA A 662 -16.17 0.09 6.04
N PHE A 663 -16.72 -0.15 7.22
CA PHE A 663 -17.79 0.68 7.78
C PHE A 663 -17.54 0.93 9.26
N GLY A 664 -17.53 2.19 9.68
CA GLY A 664 -17.41 2.53 11.09
C GLY A 664 -16.75 3.88 11.37
N LYS A 665 -16.41 4.07 12.64
CA LYS A 665 -15.65 5.22 13.14
C LYS A 665 -14.16 4.92 13.14
N ARG A 666 -13.34 5.94 13.35
CA ARG A 666 -11.88 5.83 13.45
C ARG A 666 -11.48 4.78 14.50
N GLY A 667 -10.68 3.79 14.08
CA GLY A 667 -10.17 2.73 14.96
C GLY A 667 -11.15 1.59 15.26
N GLU A 668 -12.41 1.70 14.82
CA GLU A 668 -13.49 0.74 15.10
C GLU A 668 -14.26 0.41 13.80
N ALA A 669 -13.53 0.14 12.72
CA ALA A 669 -14.12 -0.21 11.44
C ALA A 669 -14.44 -1.70 11.35
N LEU A 670 -15.68 -2.02 10.97
CA LEU A 670 -16.06 -3.34 10.50
C LEU A 670 -15.49 -3.55 9.09
N LEU A 671 -14.68 -4.60 8.93
CA LEU A 671 -14.14 -5.01 7.63
C LEU A 671 -14.83 -6.28 7.16
N LYS A 672 -15.29 -6.29 5.91
CA LYS A 672 -15.87 -7.49 5.29
C LYS A 672 -15.48 -7.58 3.82
N THR A 673 -15.05 -8.75 3.39
CA THR A 673 -14.81 -9.08 1.98
C THR A 673 -15.77 -10.17 1.54
N GLY A 674 -16.21 -10.13 0.29
CA GLY A 674 -17.14 -11.12 -0.24
C GLY A 674 -17.51 -10.89 -1.70
N GLY A 675 -17.59 -11.97 -2.46
CA GLY A 675 -17.85 -11.88 -3.90
C GLY A 675 -16.63 -11.44 -4.71
N HIS A 676 -16.69 -11.71 -6.00
CA HIS A 676 -15.61 -11.46 -6.94
C HIS A 676 -16.16 -11.11 -8.33
N LEU A 677 -15.31 -10.48 -9.13
CA LEU A 677 -15.48 -10.24 -10.56
C LEU A 677 -14.23 -10.78 -11.24
N LEU A 678 -14.39 -11.61 -12.28
CA LEU A 678 -13.29 -11.86 -13.20
C LEU A 678 -13.57 -11.09 -14.49
N ARG A 679 -12.59 -10.34 -14.99
CA ARG A 679 -12.63 -9.70 -16.30
C ARG A 679 -11.61 -10.38 -17.19
N THR A 680 -11.99 -10.72 -18.41
CA THR A 680 -11.10 -11.42 -19.35
C THR A 680 -11.03 -10.65 -20.66
N LYS A 681 -9.84 -10.56 -21.24
CA LYS A 681 -9.58 -9.88 -22.52
C LYS A 681 -8.54 -10.66 -23.33
N GLY A 682 -8.47 -10.39 -24.64
CA GLY A 682 -7.41 -10.93 -25.48
C GLY A 682 -6.03 -10.47 -24.99
N GLU A 683 -5.00 -11.32 -25.09
CA GLU A 683 -3.66 -11.03 -24.53
C GLU A 683 -2.99 -9.77 -25.12
N THR A 684 -3.41 -9.36 -26.32
CA THR A 684 -2.91 -8.17 -27.03
C THR A 684 -3.71 -6.90 -26.74
N VAL A 685 -4.80 -6.99 -25.97
CA VAL A 685 -5.67 -5.85 -25.65
C VAL A 685 -5.16 -5.20 -24.36
N ASP A 686 -4.71 -3.95 -24.47
CA ASP A 686 -4.15 -3.22 -23.33
C ASP A 686 -5.24 -2.69 -22.38
N GLU A 687 -6.39 -2.24 -22.89
CA GLU A 687 -7.52 -1.74 -22.09
C GLU A 687 -8.27 -2.87 -21.35
N GLY A 688 -8.74 -2.62 -20.12
CA GLY A 688 -9.38 -3.64 -19.26
C GLY A 688 -10.89 -3.47 -19.04
N GLY A 689 -11.50 -2.39 -19.54
CA GLY A 689 -12.89 -2.06 -19.22
C GLY A 689 -13.91 -2.89 -20.02
N VAL A 690 -14.89 -3.48 -19.32
CA VAL A 690 -16.03 -4.16 -19.96
C VAL A 690 -16.97 -3.15 -20.62
N ALA A 691 -17.27 -2.04 -19.94
CA ALA A 691 -18.20 -1.02 -20.43
C ALA A 691 -17.73 -0.33 -21.71
N VAL A 692 -16.41 -0.23 -21.92
CA VAL A 692 -15.79 0.33 -23.14
C VAL A 692 -15.55 -0.72 -24.23
N GLY A 693 -15.96 -1.97 -23.99
CA GLY A 693 -15.87 -3.06 -24.98
C GLY A 693 -14.52 -3.77 -25.07
N ALA A 694 -13.53 -3.42 -24.23
CA ALA A 694 -12.20 -4.03 -24.26
C ALA A 694 -12.18 -5.44 -23.64
N ALA A 695 -12.84 -5.63 -22.49
CA ALA A 695 -12.94 -6.90 -21.79
C ALA A 695 -14.35 -7.52 -21.86
N VAL A 696 -14.48 -8.75 -21.36
CA VAL A 696 -15.74 -9.45 -21.05
C VAL A 696 -15.77 -9.84 -19.58
N ILE A 697 -16.97 -10.16 -19.07
CA ILE A 697 -17.17 -10.67 -17.71
C ILE A 697 -16.95 -12.19 -17.71
N ASP A 698 -16.34 -12.71 -16.66
CA ASP A 698 -15.92 -14.10 -16.53
C ASP A 698 -16.13 -14.62 -15.09
N SER A 699 -15.78 -15.88 -14.81
CA SER A 699 -15.71 -16.46 -13.47
C SER A 699 -14.49 -17.36 -13.34
N PRO A 700 -13.83 -17.39 -12.16
CA PRO A 700 -12.62 -18.18 -11.98
C PRO A 700 -12.93 -19.68 -11.97
N TYR A 701 -12.17 -20.43 -12.77
CA TYR A 701 -12.05 -21.89 -12.65
C TYR A 701 -10.91 -22.21 -11.68
N LEU A 702 -11.23 -22.87 -10.58
CA LEU A 702 -10.29 -23.20 -9.51
C LEU A 702 -9.61 -24.54 -9.79
N PHE A 703 -8.29 -24.54 -9.78
CA PHE A 703 -7.47 -25.75 -9.93
C PHE A 703 -6.23 -25.65 -9.04
N GLU A 704 -5.68 -26.80 -8.67
CA GLU A 704 -4.41 -26.91 -7.94
C GLU A 704 -3.26 -27.03 -8.94
N MET A 705 -2.17 -26.32 -8.69
CA MET A 705 -0.93 -26.53 -9.43
C MET A 705 -0.17 -27.71 -8.83
N LEU A 706 0.19 -28.67 -9.67
CA LEU A 706 0.94 -29.88 -9.29
C LEU A 706 2.40 -29.57 -8.96
#